data_AF-A0A819YQK5-F1
#
_entry.id   AF-A0A819YQK5-F1
#
_cell.length_a   1.000
_cell.length_b   1.000
_cell.length_c   1.000
_cell.angle_alpha   90.00
_cell.angle_beta   90.00
_cell.angle_gamma   90.00
#
_symmetry.space_group_name_H-M   'P 1'
#
loop_
_entity.id
_entity.type
_entity.pdbx_description
1 polymer ?
#
loop_
_entity_poly.entity_id
_entity_poly.type
_entity_poly.pdbx_seq_one_letter_code
_entity_poly.pdbx_strand_id
1 'polypeptide(L)'
;MEDSTPFENSSNPDLNIDTVLSNRLEELKQKFSERFTISIYALKAVHNNVPDELKERLMQIREKGNGQCMILIPYNVEGVHWTGILLKFKTEKQIELIQFLDPVENSKFHPEKILNQLATIYPNTACLRWRPIKKHSDPRQSKNLTIENLLKAAEEVQFTNVQNKTGMSHSYDRTFDDSNASSSLNEEDGSNSTLTTSVTIENLKNLYNDFHSMPHCSERSIINLLYLFSLKLIGRVIVSDNSILIPDQIETEIAEQLTYLKERLKIEELQSIEMRDLVKTCLINVKDENWQVALITMRKLFNQISPLNMQELFRLIEKFDDASHLIKEKDIILFLGETGSGKSTTIHFLAGSQMKHEKVNGLDHIIPINVRNPYLKKITTSSFTQSETRYITPVPVNVGGHTDGDIILCDTPGFENNYGAEVDIANGICIIRVVKECKSVKPVVIISNKSIGDRCHSMKKLVQVIVGLIPGIQDNIKTISYIFTKFPDSQKKAIHTYLNDIKEKLNEEMSNIGFMIFLKDMLQKARKSIRVLDPINDQPEEVLNELVESPTISYPNEVFQYFITEKSKAIVQEQIRKILLSVMSATKRYECPFVQYKLDQLKRLNNLLEFDYIEQIYNDCIRYISQHISEEYQNGTSKFNYCLINQTILRIDDIEQYRTYVDHAKLTDILRSNYLGKEVIHSSAFIQYLNQQIDIIVKSLHEKDIDDLSTKNSLDKIKLVAIYFPDIDSKYKNACQIFSNKHEFIVKSFNKSMLQKNIADIIRYIIKLNDACTILENHLDREYMTRKYEEIKIYFLQYLHELVEKLSHRLSQENYENEIIESLEECTRIFDTTINIATLQSNILTKDINQIYEDF
;
A
#
# COMPACT_ATOMS: atom_id res chain seq x y z
N MET A 1 35.17 38.69 39.51
CA MET A 1 34.20 38.24 40.52
C MET A 1 33.04 37.66 39.74
N GLU A 2 32.84 36.36 39.59
CA GLU A 2 33.35 35.18 40.30
C GLU A 2 33.49 34.01 39.31
N ASP A 3 34.58 33.29 39.49
CA ASP A 3 34.84 31.87 39.24
C ASP A 3 34.54 31.25 37.87
N SER A 4 35.42 31.58 36.93
CA SER A 4 36.02 30.60 36.04
C SER A 4 36.99 29.70 36.82
N THR A 5 36.55 28.51 37.23
CA THR A 5 37.47 27.44 37.64
C THR A 5 37.72 26.50 36.45
N PRO A 6 38.96 26.43 35.94
CA PRO A 6 39.34 25.48 34.91
C PRO A 6 39.45 24.10 35.58
N PHE A 7 38.68 23.11 35.13
CA PHE A 7 39.00 21.73 35.48
C PHE A 7 40.31 21.37 34.78
N GLU A 8 41.34 21.27 35.62
CA GLU A 8 42.71 20.96 35.27
C GLU A 8 42.83 19.73 34.37
N ASN A 9 43.61 19.88 33.31
CA ASN A 9 44.33 18.79 32.67
C ASN A 9 45.22 18.09 33.70
N SER A 10 44.69 17.07 34.38
CA SER A 10 45.51 16.04 35.03
C SER A 10 45.76 14.91 34.04
N SER A 11 46.54 15.22 32.99
CA SER A 11 47.30 14.21 32.25
C SER A 11 48.39 13.67 33.18
N ASN A 12 48.02 12.80 34.12
CA ASN A 12 48.96 11.97 34.85
C ASN A 12 49.24 10.72 33.99
N PRO A 13 50.41 10.60 33.33
CA PRO A 13 50.64 9.58 32.31
C PRO A 13 50.66 8.15 32.85
N ASP A 14 50.74 7.97 34.17
CA ASP A 14 50.90 6.66 34.83
C ASP A 14 49.67 6.19 35.64
N LEU A 15 48.50 6.83 35.50
CA LEU A 15 47.30 6.27 36.14
C LEU A 15 46.78 5.06 35.34
N ASN A 16 46.80 3.90 35.99
CA ASN A 16 46.23 2.64 35.49
C ASN A 16 44.73 2.85 35.17
N ILE A 17 44.31 2.48 33.96
CA ILE A 17 42.91 2.60 33.49
C ILE A 17 41.93 1.91 34.45
N ASP A 18 42.36 0.84 35.11
CA ASP A 18 41.58 0.08 36.09
C ASP A 18 41.26 0.92 37.32
N THR A 19 42.25 1.66 37.82
CA THR A 19 42.12 2.52 39.01
C THR A 19 41.18 3.69 38.71
N VAL A 20 41.33 4.30 37.53
CA VAL A 20 40.48 5.42 37.11
C VAL A 20 39.03 4.98 36.90
N LEU A 21 38.81 3.87 36.20
CA LEU A 21 37.44 3.35 35.98
C LEU A 21 36.79 2.92 37.30
N SER A 22 37.54 2.29 38.21
CA SER A 22 37.01 1.85 39.50
C SER A 22 36.62 3.02 40.40
N ASN A 23 37.48 4.05 40.49
CA ASN A 23 37.19 5.25 41.30
C ASN A 23 35.97 6.01 40.76
N ARG A 24 35.92 6.23 39.44
CA ARG A 24 34.77 6.92 38.81
C ARG A 24 33.49 6.09 38.84
N LEU A 25 33.58 4.76 38.84
CA LEU A 25 32.42 3.89 39.04
C LEU A 25 31.90 3.99 40.47
N GLU A 26 32.76 4.11 41.48
CA GLU A 26 32.33 4.36 42.87
C GLU A 26 31.71 5.75 43.04
N GLU A 27 32.24 6.79 42.41
CA GLU A 27 31.59 8.11 42.36
C GLU A 27 30.19 8.03 41.74
N LEU A 28 30.04 7.26 40.65
CA LEU A 28 28.75 7.04 39.99
C LEU A 28 27.78 6.26 40.90
N LYS A 29 28.27 5.26 41.65
CA LYS A 29 27.48 4.53 42.65
C LYS A 29 27.03 5.42 43.81
N GLN A 30 27.92 6.28 44.31
CA GLN A 30 27.61 7.23 45.38
C GLN A 30 26.61 8.30 44.94
N LYS A 31 26.76 8.82 43.71
CA LYS A 31 25.87 9.85 43.13
C LYS A 31 24.42 9.37 42.99
N PHE A 32 24.17 8.07 42.82
CA PHE A 32 22.83 7.51 42.60
C PHE A 32 22.48 6.36 43.56
N SER A 33 23.00 6.40 44.79
CA SER A 33 22.95 5.31 45.78
C SER A 33 21.57 4.73 46.07
N GLU A 34 20.48 5.49 45.87
CA GLU A 34 19.09 5.02 46.07
C GLU A 34 18.41 4.43 44.81
N ARG A 35 19.06 4.44 43.63
CA ARG A 35 18.43 4.06 42.34
C ARG A 35 19.05 2.85 41.62
N PHE A 36 20.15 2.26 42.11
CA PHE A 36 20.75 1.08 41.48
C PHE A 36 19.98 -0.20 41.82
N THR A 37 19.32 -0.80 40.82
CA THR A 37 18.64 -2.10 40.97
C THR A 37 19.50 -3.31 40.55
N ILE A 38 20.69 -3.07 39.97
CA ILE A 38 21.59 -4.10 39.43
C ILE A 38 23.03 -3.75 39.80
N SER A 39 23.80 -4.71 40.33
CA SER A 39 25.20 -4.52 40.71
C SER A 39 26.09 -4.28 39.48
N ILE A 40 26.99 -3.29 39.54
CA ILE A 40 27.93 -2.94 38.46
C ILE A 40 29.37 -3.16 38.93
N TYR A 41 30.14 -3.86 38.10
CA TYR A 41 31.54 -4.19 38.35
C TYR A 41 32.42 -3.69 37.20
N ALA A 42 33.57 -3.11 37.53
CA ALA A 42 34.65 -2.89 36.57
C ALA A 42 35.58 -4.10 36.60
N LEU A 43 35.77 -4.74 35.46
CA LEU A 43 36.81 -5.76 35.30
C LEU A 43 38.14 -5.06 35.05
N LYS A 44 39.24 -5.68 35.51
CA LYS A 44 40.58 -5.25 35.11
C LYS A 44 40.71 -5.25 33.59
N ALA A 45 41.55 -4.37 33.06
CA ALA A 45 41.83 -4.20 31.66
C ALA A 45 42.34 -5.50 31.04
N VAL A 46 41.78 -5.84 29.87
CA VAL A 46 42.12 -7.04 29.12
C VAL A 46 42.87 -6.65 27.87
N HIS A 47 43.93 -7.38 27.53
CA HIS A 47 44.78 -7.06 26.39
C HIS A 47 44.68 -8.16 25.34
N ASN A 48 44.45 -7.77 24.08
CA ASN A 48 44.28 -8.72 22.99
C ASN A 48 45.55 -9.53 22.66
N ASN A 49 46.71 -9.05 23.10
CA ASN A 49 48.03 -9.65 22.92
C ASN A 49 48.34 -10.74 23.96
N VAL A 50 47.52 -10.86 25.02
CA VAL A 50 47.56 -11.98 25.97
C VAL A 50 46.49 -13.00 25.55
N PRO A 51 46.89 -14.21 25.10
CA PRO A 51 45.93 -15.24 24.67
C PRO A 51 44.95 -15.60 25.79
N ASP A 52 43.66 -15.72 25.44
CA ASP A 52 42.58 -16.18 26.33
C ASP A 52 42.38 -15.43 27.65
N GLU A 53 43.03 -14.28 27.85
CA GLU A 53 42.92 -13.48 29.08
C GLU A 53 41.48 -13.06 29.40
N LEU A 54 40.71 -12.66 28.37
CA LEU A 54 39.29 -12.33 28.55
C LEU A 54 38.49 -13.56 29.00
N LYS A 55 38.77 -14.70 28.37
CA LYS A 55 38.08 -15.97 28.60
C LYS A 55 38.29 -16.44 30.04
N GLU A 56 39.53 -16.45 30.51
CA GLU A 56 39.88 -16.86 31.88
C GLU A 56 39.21 -15.96 32.94
N ARG A 57 39.24 -14.63 32.74
CA ARG A 57 38.62 -13.68 33.68
C ARG A 57 37.09 -13.83 33.73
N LEU A 58 36.45 -14.08 32.59
CA LEU A 58 35.02 -14.33 32.53
C LEU A 58 34.64 -15.68 33.15
N MET A 59 35.48 -16.72 33.03
CA MET A 59 35.27 -17.99 33.76
C MET A 59 35.32 -17.80 35.27
N GLN A 60 36.29 -17.03 35.78
CA GLN A 60 36.38 -16.72 37.21
C GLN A 60 35.15 -15.96 37.73
N ILE A 61 34.59 -15.06 36.91
CA ILE A 61 33.35 -14.37 37.26
C ILE A 61 32.16 -15.33 37.27
N ARG A 62 32.09 -16.23 36.29
CA ARG A 62 31.05 -17.28 36.20
C ARG A 62 31.07 -18.19 37.42
N GLU A 63 32.24 -18.56 37.92
CA GLU A 63 32.40 -19.40 39.11
C GLU A 63 31.98 -18.70 40.41
N LYS A 64 32.11 -17.37 40.48
CA LYS A 64 31.77 -16.59 41.68
C LYS A 64 30.27 -16.37 41.88
N GLY A 65 29.43 -16.53 40.85
CA GLY A 65 27.96 -16.48 40.93
C GLY A 65 27.40 -15.15 41.44
N ASN A 66 27.11 -14.21 40.53
CA ASN A 66 26.69 -12.84 40.89
C ASN A 66 25.27 -12.45 40.43
N GLY A 67 24.39 -13.40 40.11
CA GLY A 67 23.01 -13.11 39.69
C GLY A 67 22.90 -12.13 38.50
N GLN A 68 21.97 -11.18 38.58
CA GLN A 68 21.81 -10.09 37.59
C GLN A 68 22.84 -8.99 37.88
N CYS A 69 23.78 -8.77 36.96
CA CYS A 69 24.84 -7.78 37.13
C CYS A 69 25.28 -7.15 35.80
N MET A 70 26.01 -6.04 35.87
CA MET A 70 26.70 -5.42 34.74
C MET A 70 28.21 -5.44 34.95
N ILE A 71 28.94 -5.72 33.87
CA ILE A 71 30.39 -5.78 33.87
C ILE A 71 30.92 -4.82 32.81
N LEU A 72 31.77 -3.90 33.22
CA LEU A 72 32.47 -2.95 32.37
C LEU A 72 33.89 -3.44 32.18
N ILE A 73 34.29 -3.64 30.93
CA ILE A 73 35.59 -4.22 30.58
C ILE A 73 36.32 -3.23 29.66
N PRO A 74 37.40 -2.60 30.13
CA PRO A 74 38.35 -1.93 29.25
C PRO A 74 39.13 -2.99 28.47
N TYR A 75 39.13 -2.89 27.15
CA TYR A 75 39.79 -3.82 26.26
C TYR A 75 40.85 -3.09 25.43
N ASN A 76 42.10 -3.52 25.54
CA ASN A 76 43.23 -2.97 24.80
C ASN A 76 43.46 -3.78 23.52
N VAL A 77 43.39 -3.09 22.39
CA VAL A 77 43.64 -3.57 21.05
C VAL A 77 45.06 -3.14 20.64
N GLU A 78 45.95 -4.12 20.52
CA GLU A 78 47.31 -4.00 19.96
C GLU A 78 48.22 -2.99 20.69
N GLY A 79 47.98 -2.75 21.98
CA GLY A 79 48.84 -1.92 22.84
C GLY A 79 48.56 -0.41 22.74
N VAL A 80 47.83 0.06 21.73
CA VAL A 80 47.68 1.50 21.43
C VAL A 80 46.23 1.99 21.40
N HIS A 81 45.26 1.10 21.20
CA HIS A 81 43.85 1.46 21.08
C HIS A 81 43.04 0.81 22.21
N TRP A 82 42.23 1.61 22.90
CA TRP A 82 41.30 1.14 23.94
C TRP A 82 39.87 1.16 23.42
N THR A 83 39.13 0.10 23.72
CA THR A 83 37.70 -0.04 23.45
C THR A 83 36.98 -0.55 24.70
N GLY A 84 35.70 -0.25 24.84
CA GLY A 84 34.88 -0.67 25.97
C GLY A 84 33.99 -1.85 25.63
N ILE A 85 33.89 -2.82 26.52
CA ILE A 85 32.89 -3.88 26.44
C ILE A 85 32.01 -3.79 27.69
N LEU A 86 30.71 -3.61 27.50
CA LEU A 86 29.72 -3.72 28.56
C LEU A 86 28.93 -5.01 28.39
N LEU A 87 28.92 -5.82 29.43
CA LEU A 87 28.12 -7.04 29.51
C LEU A 87 27.04 -6.86 30.57
N LYS A 88 25.77 -7.01 30.20
CA LYS A 88 24.67 -7.10 31.16
C LYS A 88 24.21 -8.54 31.24
N PHE A 89 24.27 -9.11 32.43
CA PHE A 89 23.79 -10.46 32.72
C PHE A 89 22.34 -10.39 33.17
N LYS A 90 21.48 -11.21 32.55
CA LYS A 90 20.12 -11.45 33.02
C LYS A 90 20.14 -12.45 34.19
N THR A 91 21.02 -13.44 34.08
CA THR A 91 21.32 -14.46 35.09
C THR A 91 22.81 -14.84 35.00
N GLU A 92 23.32 -15.59 35.97
CA GLU A 92 24.73 -16.02 36.03
C GLU A 92 25.26 -16.73 34.78
N LYS A 93 24.38 -17.28 33.94
CA LYS A 93 24.73 -18.05 32.74
C LYS A 93 24.19 -17.45 31.44
N GLN A 94 23.52 -16.30 31.49
CA GLN A 94 22.89 -15.68 30.32
C GLN A 94 23.21 -14.19 30.21
N ILE A 95 23.85 -13.82 29.12
CA ILE A 95 24.09 -12.42 28.77
C ILE A 95 22.84 -11.87 28.09
N GLU A 96 22.25 -10.84 28.71
CA GLU A 96 21.10 -10.10 28.19
C GLU A 96 21.53 -9.17 27.05
N LEU A 97 22.69 -8.53 27.22
CA LEU A 97 23.17 -7.47 26.34
C LEU A 97 24.70 -7.44 26.32
N ILE A 98 25.26 -7.39 25.12
CA ILE A 98 26.66 -7.07 24.86
C ILE A 98 26.71 -5.72 24.14
N GLN A 99 27.48 -4.79 24.67
CA GLN A 99 27.77 -3.51 24.01
C GLN A 99 29.26 -3.36 23.75
N PHE A 100 29.61 -3.13 22.48
CA PHE A 100 30.94 -2.71 22.07
C PHE A 100 30.97 -1.19 21.89
N LEU A 101 31.88 -0.54 22.59
CA LEU A 101 32.00 0.92 22.72
C LEU A 101 33.38 1.34 22.20
N ASP A 102 33.50 1.41 20.89
CA ASP A 102 34.73 1.82 20.22
C ASP A 102 34.78 3.36 20.05
N PRO A 103 35.73 4.05 20.68
CA PRO A 103 35.87 5.50 20.56
C PRO A 103 36.61 5.96 19.29
N VAL A 104 37.02 5.09 18.36
CA VAL A 104 37.80 5.46 17.16
C VAL A 104 36.96 5.40 15.88
N GLU A 105 36.93 6.48 15.10
CA GLU A 105 36.02 6.63 13.94
C GLU A 105 36.24 5.62 12.81
N ASN A 106 37.47 5.21 12.57
CA ASN A 106 37.87 4.29 11.49
C ASN A 106 38.56 3.03 12.02
N SER A 107 38.12 2.54 13.18
CA SER A 107 38.72 1.38 13.84
C SER A 107 38.62 0.11 12.99
N LYS A 108 39.70 -0.67 12.98
CA LYS A 108 39.73 -2.05 12.43
C LYS A 108 39.41 -3.10 13.52
N PHE A 109 38.79 -2.70 14.62
CA PHE A 109 38.43 -3.60 15.70
C PHE A 109 37.36 -4.60 15.24
N HIS A 110 37.75 -5.88 15.19
CA HIS A 110 36.86 -6.99 14.87
C HIS A 110 36.55 -7.78 16.14
N PRO A 111 35.32 -7.77 16.68
CA PRO A 111 34.99 -8.43 17.93
C PRO A 111 34.81 -9.95 17.79
N GLU A 112 35.00 -10.52 16.59
CA GLU A 112 34.76 -11.95 16.33
C GLU A 112 35.53 -12.86 17.29
N LYS A 113 36.80 -12.53 17.57
CA LYS A 113 37.62 -13.27 18.55
C LYS A 113 37.01 -13.21 19.96
N ILE A 114 36.47 -12.06 20.35
CA ILE A 114 35.83 -11.85 21.64
C ILE A 114 34.48 -12.56 21.72
N LEU A 115 33.68 -12.48 20.65
CA LEU A 115 32.38 -13.14 20.54
C LEU A 115 32.52 -14.67 20.56
N ASN A 116 33.55 -15.23 19.91
CA ASN A 116 33.85 -16.65 19.97
C ASN A 116 34.24 -17.08 21.40
N GLN A 117 35.08 -16.29 22.09
CA GLN A 117 35.41 -16.56 23.49
C GLN A 117 34.17 -16.45 24.39
N LEU A 118 33.31 -15.46 24.19
CA LEU A 118 32.05 -15.30 24.93
C LEU A 118 31.08 -16.46 24.67
N ALA A 119 30.91 -16.90 23.43
CA ALA A 119 30.03 -18.01 23.06
C ALA A 119 30.47 -19.34 23.68
N THR A 120 31.79 -19.55 23.85
CA THR A 120 32.30 -20.76 24.53
C THR A 120 31.94 -20.78 26.03
N ILE A 121 31.75 -19.62 26.65
CA ILE A 121 31.44 -19.51 28.09
C ILE A 121 29.92 -19.36 28.30
N TYR A 122 29.24 -18.58 27.46
CA TYR A 122 27.84 -18.19 27.54
C TYR A 122 27.13 -18.41 26.18
N PRO A 123 26.76 -19.65 25.84
CA PRO A 123 26.17 -19.99 24.54
C PRO A 123 24.78 -19.36 24.31
N ASN A 124 24.08 -18.95 25.37
CA ASN A 124 22.77 -18.30 25.31
C ASN A 124 22.93 -16.78 25.44
N THR A 125 23.14 -16.08 24.32
CA THR A 125 23.33 -14.62 24.27
C THR A 125 22.18 -13.95 23.51
N ALA A 126 21.49 -12.98 24.12
CA ALA A 126 20.20 -12.50 23.61
C ALA A 126 20.24 -11.22 22.75
N CYS A 127 21.30 -10.39 22.81
CA CYS A 127 21.37 -9.18 21.98
C CYS A 127 22.79 -8.60 21.88
N LEU A 128 23.26 -8.36 20.65
CA LEU A 128 24.48 -7.61 20.34
C LEU A 128 24.11 -6.18 19.95
N ARG A 129 24.75 -5.17 20.57
CA ARG A 129 24.58 -3.76 20.19
C ARG A 129 25.92 -3.08 19.98
N TRP A 130 26.04 -2.33 18.90
CA TRP A 130 27.14 -1.42 18.66
C TRP A 130 26.71 -0.01 19.02
N ARG A 131 27.52 0.71 19.80
CA ARG A 131 27.14 2.07 20.18
C ARG A 131 28.33 3.02 20.21
N PRO A 132 28.40 3.97 19.27
CA PRO A 132 29.35 5.06 19.37
C PRO A 132 28.75 6.18 20.22
N ILE A 133 29.27 6.38 21.43
CA ILE A 133 28.75 7.43 22.34
C ILE A 133 29.58 8.73 22.20
N LYS A 134 30.92 8.61 22.21
CA LYS A 134 31.87 9.67 21.83
C LYS A 134 32.97 9.07 20.98
N LYS A 135 33.30 9.70 19.85
CA LYS A 135 34.35 9.26 18.93
C LYS A 135 35.45 10.32 18.78
N HIS A 136 36.66 9.87 18.43
CA HIS A 136 37.81 10.72 18.09
C HIS A 136 38.65 10.06 16.98
N SER A 137 39.37 10.86 16.20
CA SER A 137 40.18 10.37 15.08
C SER A 137 41.54 9.78 15.49
N ASP A 138 42.09 10.21 16.64
CA ASP A 138 43.36 9.71 17.20
C ASP A 138 43.15 8.53 18.19
N PRO A 139 43.62 7.31 17.88
CA PRO A 139 43.57 6.16 18.76
C PRO A 139 44.29 6.36 20.10
N ARG A 140 45.29 7.25 20.19
CA ARG A 140 46.04 7.48 21.44
C ARG A 140 45.20 8.17 22.52
N GLN A 141 44.10 8.81 22.13
CA GLN A 141 43.14 9.44 23.05
C GLN A 141 42.00 8.49 23.47
N SER A 142 41.97 7.27 22.94
CA SER A 142 40.91 6.29 23.18
C SER A 142 40.79 5.84 24.65
N LYS A 143 41.87 5.92 25.44
CA LYS A 143 41.91 5.47 26.84
C LYS A 143 40.87 6.18 27.71
N ASN A 144 40.87 7.52 27.71
CA ASN A 144 39.95 8.32 28.53
C ASN A 144 38.51 8.25 27.99
N LEU A 145 38.35 8.25 26.66
CA LEU A 145 37.04 8.14 26.01
C LEU A 145 36.39 6.78 26.26
N THR A 146 37.16 5.69 26.34
CA THR A 146 36.66 4.36 26.68
C THR A 146 36.05 4.35 28.09
N ILE A 147 36.69 4.99 29.06
CA ILE A 147 36.18 5.10 30.43
C ILE A 147 34.87 5.88 30.45
N GLU A 148 34.82 7.03 29.76
CA GLU A 148 33.58 7.83 29.69
C GLU A 148 32.44 7.10 28.99
N ASN A 149 32.73 6.42 27.88
CA ASN A 149 31.74 5.67 27.12
C ASN A 149 31.20 4.49 27.95
N LEU A 150 32.06 3.76 28.67
CA LEU A 150 31.64 2.66 29.56
C LEU A 150 30.73 3.14 30.70
N LEU A 151 31.09 4.24 31.36
CA LEU A 151 30.30 4.79 32.47
C LEU A 151 28.95 5.34 31.99
N LYS A 152 28.95 6.08 30.88
CA LYS A 152 27.70 6.59 30.28
C LYS A 152 26.80 5.48 29.77
N ALA A 153 27.37 4.43 29.15
CA ALA A 153 26.61 3.25 28.75
C ALA A 153 25.98 2.53 29.96
N ALA A 154 26.72 2.38 31.05
CA ALA A 154 26.22 1.79 32.28
C ALA A 154 25.06 2.59 32.91
N GLU A 155 25.20 3.92 32.90
CA GLU A 155 24.17 4.86 33.37
C GLU A 155 22.87 4.74 32.56
N GLU A 156 22.96 4.79 31.23
CA GLU A 156 21.79 4.72 30.36
C GLU A 156 21.07 3.36 30.43
N VAL A 157 21.82 2.26 30.50
CA VAL A 157 21.26 0.91 30.64
C VAL A 157 20.54 0.73 31.99
N GLN A 158 20.97 1.41 33.05
CA GLN A 158 20.27 1.47 34.34
C GLN A 158 18.94 2.24 34.24
N PHE A 159 18.95 3.46 33.71
CA PHE A 159 17.77 4.34 33.75
C PHE A 159 16.65 3.93 32.80
N THR A 160 16.95 3.15 31.77
CA THR A 160 15.92 2.53 30.91
C THR A 160 15.03 1.53 31.69
N ASN A 161 15.51 1.00 32.83
CA ASN A 161 14.72 0.12 33.70
C ASN A 161 13.83 0.85 34.71
N VAL A 162 14.18 2.09 35.09
CA VAL A 162 13.45 2.86 36.13
C VAL A 162 12.23 3.59 35.54
N GLN A 163 12.32 4.12 34.33
CA GLN A 163 11.17 4.76 33.65
C GLN A 163 10.04 3.79 33.29
N ASN A 164 10.32 2.48 33.23
CA ASN A 164 9.30 1.45 33.05
C ASN A 164 8.59 1.04 34.35
N LYS A 165 8.97 1.60 35.52
CA LYS A 165 8.37 1.29 36.84
C LYS A 165 7.69 2.46 37.55
N THR A 166 7.91 3.71 37.13
CA THR A 166 7.22 4.88 37.72
C THR A 166 6.56 5.72 36.63
N GLY A 167 5.32 5.36 36.28
CA GLY A 167 4.42 6.27 35.57
C GLY A 167 3.77 7.22 36.57
N MET A 168 4.22 8.47 36.64
CA MET A 168 3.41 9.60 37.12
C MET A 168 4.04 10.94 36.70
N SER A 169 3.29 11.63 35.83
CA SER A 169 3.11 13.09 35.68
C SER A 169 4.21 14.04 36.18
N HIS A 170 4.80 14.81 35.27
CA HIS A 170 5.11 16.23 35.51
C HIS A 170 4.43 17.07 34.41
N SER A 171 3.33 17.69 34.81
CA SER A 171 2.57 18.72 34.11
C SER A 171 3.42 19.97 33.90
N TYR A 172 3.38 20.53 32.69
CA TYR A 172 3.64 21.94 32.50
C TYR A 172 2.33 22.71 32.62
N ASP A 173 2.28 23.58 33.63
CA ASP A 173 1.32 24.66 33.80
C ASP A 173 1.13 25.46 32.50
N ARG A 174 -0.12 25.54 32.03
CA ARG A 174 -0.68 26.77 31.46
C ARG A 174 -2.15 26.87 31.84
N THR A 175 -2.40 27.82 32.74
CA THR A 175 -3.67 28.47 33.04
C THR A 175 -4.45 28.84 31.79
N PHE A 176 -5.71 28.42 31.70
CA PHE A 176 -6.82 29.25 31.24
C PHE A 176 -8.14 28.62 31.74
N ASP A 177 -8.82 29.34 32.63
CA ASP A 177 -10.23 29.15 32.95
C ASP A 177 -11.07 29.29 31.67
N ASP A 178 -12.00 28.38 31.41
CA ASP A 178 -13.42 28.71 31.59
C ASP A 178 -14.36 27.50 31.54
N SER A 179 -15.46 27.69 32.25
CA SER A 179 -16.41 26.72 32.77
C SER A 179 -17.35 26.01 31.77
N ASN A 180 -17.75 24.79 32.17
CA ASN A 180 -19.03 24.09 31.92
C ASN A 180 -19.39 23.55 30.52
N ALA A 181 -19.28 22.22 30.35
CA ALA A 181 -20.43 21.32 30.11
C ALA A 181 -20.01 19.85 30.24
N SER A 182 -20.61 19.17 31.21
CA SER A 182 -20.47 17.76 31.52
C SER A 182 -21.15 16.86 30.47
N SER A 183 -20.42 15.89 29.92
CA SER A 183 -21.00 14.58 29.56
C SER A 183 -19.93 13.50 29.61
N SER A 184 -20.28 12.43 30.30
CA SER A 184 -19.49 11.28 30.73
C SER A 184 -18.93 10.44 29.57
N LEU A 185 -17.61 10.29 29.51
CA LEU A 185 -16.94 9.21 28.80
C LEU A 185 -16.16 8.38 29.82
N ASN A 186 -16.56 7.12 29.94
CA ASN A 186 -15.92 6.12 30.75
C ASN A 186 -14.49 5.87 30.24
N GLU A 187 -13.55 5.81 31.18
CA GLU A 187 -12.18 5.39 30.98
C GLU A 187 -12.14 3.93 30.52
N GLU A 188 -11.63 3.68 29.31
CA GLU A 188 -11.15 2.35 28.90
C GLU A 188 -9.62 2.37 28.85
N ASP A 189 -9.04 1.43 29.59
CA ASP A 189 -7.62 1.16 29.77
C ASP A 189 -6.84 1.04 28.44
N GLY A 190 -5.92 1.98 28.23
CA GLY A 190 -4.93 1.92 27.16
C GLY A 190 -3.82 0.91 27.47
N SER A 191 -4.01 -0.34 27.06
CA SER A 191 -2.94 -1.35 27.08
C SER A 191 -1.94 -1.11 25.94
N ASN A 192 -0.81 -0.46 26.24
CA ASN A 192 0.34 -0.35 25.33
C ASN A 192 0.96 -1.73 25.09
N SER A 193 0.77 -2.28 23.89
CA SER A 193 1.37 -3.54 23.44
C SER A 193 2.86 -3.35 23.15
N THR A 194 3.70 -4.10 23.88
CA THR A 194 5.14 -4.18 23.62
C THR A 194 5.37 -5.02 22.37
N LEU A 195 5.46 -4.38 21.20
CA LEU A 195 5.83 -5.02 19.93
C LEU A 195 7.31 -5.45 19.99
N THR A 196 7.57 -6.70 20.37
CA THR A 196 8.86 -7.37 20.15
C THR A 196 9.00 -7.72 18.68
N THR A 197 9.71 -6.89 17.92
CA THR A 197 10.01 -7.07 16.48
C THR A 197 11.14 -8.08 16.25
N SER A 198 10.87 -9.38 16.36
CA SER A 198 11.73 -10.39 15.75
C SER A 198 11.48 -10.40 14.23
N VAL A 199 12.41 -9.86 13.46
CA VAL A 199 12.35 -9.91 11.99
C VAL A 199 12.82 -11.30 11.54
N THR A 200 11.96 -12.05 10.85
CA THR A 200 12.28 -13.38 10.31
C THR A 200 12.62 -13.31 8.81
N ILE A 201 13.34 -14.32 8.31
CA ILE A 201 13.63 -14.49 6.87
C ILE A 201 12.33 -14.57 6.05
N GLU A 202 11.32 -15.28 6.56
CA GLU A 202 10.01 -15.38 5.92
C GLU A 202 9.34 -14.00 5.82
N ASN A 203 9.35 -13.20 6.90
CA ASN A 203 8.79 -11.85 6.89
C ASN A 203 9.46 -10.96 5.84
N LEU A 204 10.78 -11.07 5.64
CA LEU A 204 11.49 -10.34 4.59
C LEU A 204 11.05 -10.75 3.19
N LYS A 205 10.89 -12.05 2.92
CA LYS A 205 10.42 -12.56 1.63
C LYS A 205 9.00 -12.09 1.32
N ASN A 206 8.12 -12.09 2.32
CA ASN A 206 6.75 -11.59 2.15
C ASN A 206 6.76 -10.11 1.80
N LEU A 207 7.45 -9.27 2.60
CA LEU A 207 7.54 -7.83 2.32
C LEU A 207 8.09 -7.56 0.92
N TYR A 208 9.13 -8.30 0.50
CA TYR A 208 9.70 -8.18 -0.84
C TYR A 208 8.65 -8.48 -1.92
N ASN A 209 8.00 -9.65 -1.86
CA ASN A 209 6.99 -10.04 -2.84
C ASN A 209 5.81 -9.06 -2.88
N ASP A 210 5.40 -8.58 -1.71
CA ASP A 210 4.28 -7.67 -1.52
C ASP A 210 4.49 -6.36 -2.30
N PHE A 211 5.61 -5.66 -2.09
CA PHE A 211 5.82 -4.37 -2.78
C PHE A 211 6.18 -4.53 -4.27
N HIS A 212 6.70 -5.68 -4.70
CA HIS A 212 6.96 -5.96 -6.13
C HIS A 212 5.69 -6.21 -6.92
N SER A 213 4.65 -6.75 -6.28
CA SER A 213 3.35 -7.00 -6.91
C SER A 213 2.45 -5.75 -6.98
N MET A 214 2.80 -4.68 -6.25
CA MET A 214 1.97 -3.50 -6.12
C MET A 214 2.24 -2.45 -7.22
N PRO A 215 1.20 -1.71 -7.66
CA PRO A 215 1.39 -0.51 -8.47
C PRO A 215 2.07 0.60 -7.66
N HIS A 216 2.49 1.65 -8.35
CA HIS A 216 3.07 2.86 -7.76
C HIS A 216 2.08 3.59 -6.83
N CYS A 217 2.19 3.35 -5.51
CA CYS A 217 1.36 3.98 -4.49
C CYS A 217 2.10 4.16 -3.15
N SER A 218 1.52 4.92 -2.22
CA SER A 218 2.08 5.14 -0.87
C SER A 218 2.25 3.82 -0.08
N GLU A 219 1.29 2.92 -0.18
CA GLU A 219 1.30 1.59 0.45
C GLU A 219 2.53 0.78 0.03
N ARG A 220 2.83 0.74 -1.28
CA ARG A 220 4.03 0.11 -1.85
C ARG A 220 5.31 0.69 -1.26
N SER A 221 5.42 2.01 -1.22
CA SER A 221 6.61 2.69 -0.69
C SER A 221 6.84 2.39 0.79
N ILE A 222 5.76 2.31 1.57
CA ILE A 222 5.82 1.97 2.99
C ILE A 222 6.31 0.54 3.17
N ILE A 223 5.75 -0.43 2.42
CA ILE A 223 6.18 -1.83 2.50
C ILE A 223 7.65 -1.99 2.08
N ASN A 224 8.09 -1.27 1.03
CA ASN A 224 9.50 -1.25 0.63
C ASN A 224 10.39 -0.68 1.76
N LEU A 225 9.99 0.41 2.41
CA LEU A 225 10.73 0.96 3.56
C LEU A 225 10.75 0.00 4.75
N LEU A 226 9.64 -0.70 5.03
CA LEU A 226 9.61 -1.75 6.06
C LEU A 226 10.62 -2.87 5.75
N TYR A 227 10.73 -3.27 4.49
CA TYR A 227 11.72 -4.24 4.02
C TYR A 227 13.15 -3.73 4.23
N LEU A 228 13.47 -2.52 3.75
CA LEU A 228 14.81 -1.92 3.85
C LEU A 228 15.24 -1.70 5.30
N PHE A 229 14.36 -1.20 6.17
CA PHE A 229 14.65 -1.04 7.60
C PHE A 229 14.85 -2.40 8.30
N SER A 230 14.09 -3.41 7.89
CA SER A 230 14.26 -4.77 8.38
C SER A 230 15.63 -5.36 7.99
N LEU A 231 16.10 -5.10 6.76
CA LEU A 231 17.46 -5.46 6.34
C LEU A 231 18.53 -4.75 7.18
N LYS A 232 18.35 -3.46 7.50
CA LYS A 232 19.27 -2.70 8.35
C LYS A 232 19.35 -3.26 9.78
N LEU A 233 18.25 -3.78 10.32
CA LEU A 233 18.23 -4.39 11.65
C LEU A 233 18.90 -5.77 11.71
N ILE A 234 18.79 -6.58 10.66
CA ILE A 234 19.39 -7.93 10.62
C ILE A 234 20.89 -7.86 10.28
N GLY A 235 21.33 -6.84 9.56
CA GLY A 235 22.72 -6.70 9.08
C GLY A 235 23.04 -7.68 7.93
N ARG A 236 24.11 -7.41 7.17
CA ARG A 236 24.53 -8.21 6.00
C ARG A 236 25.01 -9.64 6.33
N VAL A 237 25.07 -10.03 7.60
CA VAL A 237 25.79 -11.25 8.05
C VAL A 237 24.91 -12.50 8.16
N ILE A 238 23.58 -12.39 8.14
CA ILE A 238 22.67 -13.55 8.38
C ILE A 238 21.99 -14.08 7.10
N VAL A 239 22.10 -13.37 5.97
CA VAL A 239 21.47 -13.80 4.72
C VAL A 239 22.43 -14.67 3.91
N SER A 240 22.65 -15.91 4.36
CA SER A 240 23.28 -16.97 3.55
C SER A 240 22.29 -17.68 2.62
N ASP A 241 21.04 -17.20 2.58
CA ASP A 241 19.99 -17.67 1.67
C ASP A 241 20.03 -16.82 0.39
N ASN A 242 20.50 -17.41 -0.73
CA ASN A 242 20.58 -16.77 -2.05
C ASN A 242 19.23 -16.26 -2.60
N SER A 243 18.11 -16.51 -1.90
CA SER A 243 16.76 -16.06 -2.29
C SER A 243 16.35 -14.68 -1.76
N ILE A 244 17.18 -14.01 -0.96
CA ILE A 244 16.93 -12.62 -0.50
C ILE A 244 17.84 -11.65 -1.24
N LEU A 245 17.24 -10.75 -2.02
CA LEU A 245 17.93 -9.72 -2.80
C LEU A 245 18.29 -8.51 -1.94
N ILE A 246 19.57 -8.33 -1.64
CA ILE A 246 20.05 -7.18 -0.88
C ILE A 246 20.47 -6.08 -1.86
N PRO A 247 19.91 -4.86 -1.79
CA PRO A 247 20.38 -3.74 -2.61
C PRO A 247 21.83 -3.37 -2.31
N ASP A 248 22.61 -3.06 -3.35
CA ASP A 248 24.02 -2.67 -3.22
C ASP A 248 24.20 -1.38 -2.39
N GLN A 249 23.26 -0.43 -2.54
CA GLN A 249 23.23 0.87 -1.86
C GLN A 249 21.92 1.08 -1.08
N ILE A 250 21.75 0.37 0.03
CA ILE A 250 20.52 0.41 0.85
C ILE A 250 20.20 1.83 1.34
N GLU A 251 21.22 2.62 1.74
CA GLU A 251 21.06 3.99 2.22
C GLU A 251 20.47 4.92 1.15
N THR A 252 20.98 4.82 -0.08
CA THR A 252 20.48 5.59 -1.23
C THR A 252 19.03 5.22 -1.51
N GLU A 253 18.72 3.93 -1.58
CA GLU A 253 17.37 3.43 -1.80
C GLU A 253 16.41 3.93 -0.71
N ILE A 254 16.80 3.90 0.57
CA ILE A 254 15.98 4.44 1.68
C ILE A 254 15.67 5.93 1.46
N ALA A 255 16.67 6.74 1.06
CA ALA A 255 16.49 8.17 0.84
C ALA A 255 15.54 8.47 -0.34
N GLU A 256 15.70 7.75 -1.44
CA GLU A 256 14.82 7.84 -2.62
C GLU A 256 13.39 7.44 -2.27
N GLN A 257 13.21 6.29 -1.60
CA GLN A 257 11.89 5.79 -1.21
C GLN A 257 11.18 6.70 -0.21
N LEU A 258 11.90 7.33 0.73
CA LEU A 258 11.31 8.33 1.65
C LEU A 258 10.87 9.60 0.92
N THR A 259 11.61 10.02 -0.11
CA THR A 259 11.24 11.17 -0.94
C THR A 259 10.00 10.85 -1.76
N TYR A 260 10.00 9.70 -2.42
CA TYR A 260 8.88 9.19 -3.19
C TYR A 260 7.63 9.00 -2.33
N LEU A 261 7.75 8.47 -1.11
CA LEU A 261 6.63 8.35 -0.16
C LEU A 261 5.99 9.71 0.15
N LYS A 262 6.79 10.75 0.42
CA LYS A 262 6.25 12.10 0.72
C LYS A 262 5.46 12.68 -0.44
N GLU A 263 5.93 12.48 -1.66
CA GLU A 263 5.25 12.92 -2.86
C GLU A 263 3.95 12.13 -3.08
N ARG A 264 4.00 10.80 -2.94
CA ARG A 264 2.81 9.96 -3.04
C ARG A 264 1.74 10.28 -1.99
N LEU A 265 2.13 10.53 -0.74
CA LEU A 265 1.18 10.95 0.30
C LEU A 265 0.48 12.29 -0.04
N LYS A 266 1.15 13.20 -0.76
CA LYS A 266 0.52 14.43 -1.28
C LYS A 266 -0.47 14.12 -2.40
N ILE A 267 -0.03 13.36 -3.40
CA ILE A 267 -0.82 13.01 -4.58
C ILE A 267 -2.09 12.22 -4.19
N GLU A 268 -1.96 11.33 -3.21
CA GLU A 268 -3.05 10.50 -2.69
C GLU A 268 -3.88 11.22 -1.60
N GLU A 269 -3.60 12.49 -1.31
CA GLU A 269 -4.34 13.31 -0.33
C GLU A 269 -4.29 12.75 1.12
N LEU A 270 -3.25 12.01 1.45
CA LEU A 270 -3.00 11.36 2.75
C LEU A 270 -2.09 12.21 3.65
N GLN A 271 -2.59 13.35 4.11
CA GLN A 271 -1.80 14.35 4.84
C GLN A 271 -2.40 14.80 6.18
N SER A 272 -2.99 13.87 6.94
CA SER A 272 -3.41 14.18 8.31
C SER A 272 -2.23 14.66 9.16
N ILE A 273 -2.51 15.44 10.22
CA ILE A 273 -1.48 15.95 11.13
C ILE A 273 -0.65 14.78 11.69
N GLU A 274 -1.33 13.73 12.14
CA GLU A 274 -0.73 12.51 12.67
C GLU A 274 0.20 11.81 11.66
N MET A 275 -0.23 11.65 10.39
CA MET A 275 0.60 11.03 9.36
C MET A 275 1.87 11.85 9.10
N ARG A 276 1.76 13.19 9.07
CA ARG A 276 2.92 14.08 8.91
C ARG A 276 3.90 13.95 10.07
N ASP A 277 3.39 13.82 11.29
CA ASP A 277 4.21 13.64 12.49
C ASP A 277 4.91 12.28 12.49
N LEU A 278 4.24 11.22 12.05
CA LEU A 278 4.84 9.89 11.87
C LEU A 278 5.95 9.92 10.81
N VAL A 279 5.73 10.54 9.64
CA VAL A 279 6.76 10.69 8.61
C VAL A 279 7.95 11.49 9.14
N LYS A 280 7.70 12.61 9.85
CA LYS A 280 8.75 13.43 10.46
C LYS A 280 9.56 12.63 11.49
N THR A 281 8.88 11.90 12.37
CA THR A 281 9.49 11.04 13.38
C THR A 281 10.35 9.96 12.73
N CYS A 282 9.85 9.32 11.67
CA CYS A 282 10.60 8.32 10.95
C CYS A 282 11.88 8.91 10.33
N LEU A 283 11.81 10.10 9.72
CA LEU A 283 12.98 10.75 9.11
C LEU A 283 14.07 11.08 10.13
N ILE A 284 13.68 11.56 11.32
CA ILE A 284 14.62 11.83 12.41
C ILE A 284 15.33 10.54 12.79
N ASN A 285 14.56 9.46 13.03
CA ASN A 285 15.13 8.18 13.44
C ASN A 285 15.97 7.52 12.33
N VAL A 286 15.66 7.73 11.06
CA VAL A 286 16.51 7.27 9.94
C VAL A 286 17.84 8.03 9.92
N LYS A 287 17.83 9.35 10.13
CA LYS A 287 19.05 10.16 10.23
C LYS A 287 19.92 9.76 11.42
N ASP A 288 19.29 9.43 12.54
CA ASP A 288 19.97 9.00 13.76
C ASP A 288 20.33 7.49 13.75
N GLU A 289 20.15 6.81 12.60
CA GLU A 289 20.36 5.36 12.42
C GLU A 289 19.59 4.48 13.44
N ASN A 290 18.51 5.00 13.99
CA ASN A 290 17.62 4.30 14.90
C ASN A 290 16.56 3.50 14.13
N TRP A 291 17.02 2.45 13.45
CA TRP A 291 16.22 1.62 12.55
C TRP A 291 15.03 0.94 13.24
N GLN A 292 15.14 0.63 14.55
CA GLN A 292 14.04 -0.02 15.28
C GLN A 292 12.86 0.94 15.47
N VAL A 293 13.15 2.19 15.86
CA VAL A 293 12.10 3.21 16.01
C VAL A 293 11.58 3.64 14.65
N ALA A 294 12.43 3.73 13.63
CA ALA A 294 12.00 3.98 12.25
C ALA A 294 11.03 2.89 11.76
N LEU A 295 11.34 1.60 11.99
CA LEU A 295 10.47 0.47 11.65
C LEU A 295 9.12 0.54 12.38
N ILE A 296 9.12 0.79 13.69
CA ILE A 296 7.88 0.92 14.48
C ILE A 296 7.03 2.08 13.97
N THR A 297 7.66 3.23 13.71
CA THR A 297 6.96 4.43 13.22
C THR A 297 6.37 4.18 11.83
N MET A 298 7.10 3.50 10.96
CA MET A 298 6.64 3.14 9.62
C MET A 298 5.48 2.12 9.65
N ARG A 299 5.48 1.17 10.60
CA ARG A 299 4.32 0.28 10.82
C ARG A 299 3.08 1.03 11.29
N LYS A 300 3.24 2.02 12.17
CA LYS A 300 2.12 2.88 12.57
C LYS A 300 1.54 3.64 11.38
N LEU A 301 2.41 4.19 10.53
CA LEU A 301 1.98 4.87 9.30
C LEU A 301 1.25 3.92 8.35
N PHE A 302 1.77 2.70 8.17
CA PHE A 302 1.12 1.65 7.37
C PHE A 302 -0.31 1.38 7.87
N ASN A 303 -0.50 1.16 9.17
CA ASN A 303 -1.81 0.88 9.76
C ASN A 303 -2.80 2.05 9.62
N GLN A 304 -2.31 3.30 9.53
CA GLN A 304 -3.19 4.44 9.26
C GLN A 304 -3.67 4.49 7.80
N ILE A 305 -2.93 3.91 6.85
CA ILE A 305 -3.27 3.93 5.42
C ILE A 305 -4.01 2.65 5.01
N SER A 306 -3.58 1.52 5.57
CA SER A 306 -4.14 0.18 5.35
C SER A 306 -4.40 -0.46 6.73
N PRO A 307 -5.51 -0.10 7.43
CA PRO A 307 -5.89 -0.71 8.71
C PRO A 307 -6.00 -2.23 8.67
N LEU A 308 -6.29 -2.78 7.49
CA LEU A 308 -6.29 -4.21 7.23
C LEU A 308 -5.24 -4.52 6.16
N ASN A 309 -4.20 -5.25 6.53
CA ASN A 309 -3.20 -5.77 5.60
C ASN A 309 -3.81 -6.90 4.75
N MET A 310 -4.31 -6.52 3.59
CA MET A 310 -4.97 -7.42 2.63
C MET A 310 -4.05 -8.55 2.16
N GLN A 311 -2.77 -8.27 1.91
CA GLN A 311 -1.81 -9.28 1.45
C GLN A 311 -1.55 -10.32 2.54
N GLU A 312 -1.36 -9.89 3.79
CA GLU A 312 -1.20 -10.81 4.92
C GLU A 312 -2.45 -11.66 5.13
N LEU A 313 -3.63 -11.05 5.13
CA LEU A 313 -4.90 -11.78 5.26
C LEU A 313 -5.03 -12.87 4.19
N PHE A 314 -4.78 -12.51 2.93
CA PHE A 314 -4.87 -13.45 1.81
C PHE A 314 -3.85 -14.58 1.92
N ARG A 315 -2.61 -14.28 2.31
CA ARG A 315 -1.56 -15.27 2.53
C ARG A 315 -1.89 -16.23 3.67
N LEU A 316 -2.50 -15.74 4.75
CA LEU A 316 -2.97 -16.57 5.88
C LEU A 316 -4.09 -17.52 5.45
N ILE A 317 -4.98 -17.08 4.56
CA ILE A 317 -6.06 -17.93 4.04
C ILE A 317 -5.52 -18.97 3.05
N GLU A 318 -4.54 -18.62 2.20
CA GLU A 318 -3.91 -19.58 1.27
C GLU A 318 -3.24 -20.75 2.03
N LYS A 319 -2.76 -20.53 3.26
CA LYS A 319 -2.24 -21.62 4.11
C LYS A 319 -3.29 -22.68 4.47
N PHE A 320 -4.59 -22.37 4.39
CA PHE A 320 -5.63 -23.37 4.55
C PHE A 320 -5.71 -24.31 3.35
N ASP A 321 -5.53 -23.80 2.12
CA ASP A 321 -5.65 -24.64 0.93
C ASP A 321 -4.62 -25.79 0.98
N ASP A 322 -3.44 -25.54 1.54
CA ASP A 322 -2.41 -26.55 1.86
C ASP A 322 -2.86 -27.59 2.90
N ALA A 323 -3.76 -27.26 3.82
CA ALA A 323 -4.20 -28.12 4.93
C ALA A 323 -5.49 -28.92 4.63
N SER A 324 -6.32 -28.43 3.70
CA SER A 324 -7.64 -28.98 3.35
C SER A 324 -7.63 -30.49 3.05
N HIS A 325 -6.65 -30.95 2.27
CA HIS A 325 -6.55 -32.33 1.82
C HIS A 325 -6.40 -33.37 2.94
N LEU A 326 -5.90 -32.97 4.12
CA LEU A 326 -5.76 -33.86 5.29
C LEU A 326 -7.05 -33.97 6.11
N ILE A 327 -7.97 -33.03 5.93
CA ILE A 327 -9.17 -32.86 6.77
C ILE A 327 -10.42 -33.43 6.09
N LYS A 328 -10.45 -33.38 4.76
CA LYS A 328 -11.61 -33.75 3.95
C LYS A 328 -12.13 -35.16 4.26
N GLU A 329 -13.41 -35.27 4.58
CA GLU A 329 -14.13 -36.51 4.94
C GLU A 329 -13.54 -37.28 6.15
N LYS A 330 -12.74 -36.61 6.99
CA LYS A 330 -12.16 -37.19 8.21
C LYS A 330 -12.89 -36.74 9.47
N ASP A 331 -12.75 -37.53 10.53
CA ASP A 331 -13.23 -37.18 11.86
C ASP A 331 -12.18 -36.28 12.55
N ILE A 332 -12.57 -35.08 12.99
CA ILE A 332 -11.63 -34.08 13.51
C ILE A 332 -11.86 -33.76 14.99
N ILE A 333 -10.77 -33.53 15.72
CA ILE A 333 -10.77 -32.99 17.07
C ILE A 333 -10.25 -31.55 17.00
N LEU A 334 -11.15 -30.60 17.23
CA LEU A 334 -10.89 -29.17 17.11
C LEU A 334 -10.57 -28.56 18.48
N PHE A 335 -9.31 -28.20 18.71
CA PHE A 335 -8.89 -27.62 19.98
C PHE A 335 -9.13 -26.12 20.01
N LEU A 336 -9.96 -25.65 20.94
CA LEU A 336 -10.37 -24.26 21.10
C LEU A 336 -9.89 -23.72 22.45
N GLY A 337 -9.35 -22.52 22.47
CA GLY A 337 -8.89 -21.91 23.72
C GLY A 337 -7.98 -20.71 23.50
N GLU A 338 -7.71 -19.98 24.57
CA GLU A 338 -6.83 -18.80 24.54
C GLU A 338 -5.38 -19.15 24.22
N THR A 339 -4.60 -18.13 23.88
CA THR A 339 -3.15 -18.28 23.73
C THR A 339 -2.50 -18.65 25.06
N GLY A 340 -1.60 -19.63 25.00
CA GLY A 340 -0.96 -20.17 26.19
C GLY A 340 -1.87 -21.06 27.04
N SER A 341 -3.08 -21.42 26.59
CA SER A 341 -3.94 -22.39 27.31
C SER A 341 -3.38 -23.82 27.28
N GLY A 342 -2.44 -24.12 26.38
CA GLY A 342 -1.81 -25.43 26.26
C GLY A 342 -2.30 -26.29 25.10
N LYS A 343 -2.95 -25.71 24.08
CA LYS A 343 -3.42 -26.42 22.87
C LYS A 343 -2.31 -27.18 22.15
N SER A 344 -1.29 -26.47 21.67
CA SER A 344 -0.15 -27.08 20.96
C SER A 344 0.58 -28.11 21.82
N THR A 345 0.73 -27.85 23.13
CA THR A 345 1.29 -28.83 24.09
C THR A 345 0.43 -30.10 24.20
N THR A 346 -0.89 -29.95 24.25
CA THR A 346 -1.85 -31.06 24.30
C THR A 346 -1.81 -31.88 23.02
N ILE A 347 -1.71 -31.21 21.86
CA ILE A 347 -1.61 -31.89 20.56
C ILE A 347 -0.30 -32.66 20.43
N HIS A 348 0.83 -32.08 20.85
CA HIS A 348 2.11 -32.81 20.91
C HIS A 348 1.98 -34.09 21.73
N PHE A 349 1.39 -33.98 22.92
CA PHE A 349 1.15 -35.10 23.82
C PHE A 349 0.26 -36.17 23.17
N LEU A 350 -0.94 -35.80 22.70
CA LEU A 350 -1.90 -36.73 22.08
C LEU A 350 -1.38 -37.38 20.80
N ALA A 351 -0.52 -36.68 20.05
CA ALA A 351 0.15 -37.22 18.87
C ALA A 351 1.41 -38.05 19.22
N GLY A 352 1.62 -38.37 20.50
CA GLY A 352 2.64 -39.32 20.96
C GLY A 352 4.03 -38.74 21.21
N SER A 353 4.16 -37.41 21.33
CA SER A 353 5.43 -36.80 21.73
C SER A 353 5.72 -37.08 23.21
N GLN A 354 6.96 -37.45 23.53
CA GLN A 354 7.40 -37.47 24.93
C GLN A 354 7.61 -36.06 25.43
N MET A 355 7.09 -35.75 26.62
CA MET A 355 7.12 -34.42 27.22
C MET A 355 8.03 -34.39 28.45
N LYS A 356 8.69 -33.26 28.71
CA LYS A 356 9.46 -33.05 29.95
C LYS A 356 9.28 -31.64 30.49
N HIS A 357 9.51 -31.49 31.80
CA HIS A 357 9.70 -30.18 32.40
C HIS A 357 11.07 -29.60 32.03
N GLU A 358 11.08 -28.34 31.63
CA GLU A 358 12.29 -27.56 31.42
C GLU A 358 12.07 -26.11 31.85
N LYS A 359 13.12 -25.46 32.37
CA LYS A 359 13.09 -24.03 32.68
C LYS A 359 13.54 -23.23 31.48
N VAL A 360 12.59 -22.61 30.79
CA VAL A 360 12.86 -21.71 29.66
C VAL A 360 12.75 -20.27 30.15
N ASN A 361 13.85 -19.52 30.12
CA ASN A 361 13.94 -18.14 30.62
C ASN A 361 13.51 -17.96 32.10
N GLY A 362 13.74 -18.99 32.94
CA GLY A 362 13.36 -18.98 34.35
C GLY A 362 11.90 -19.33 34.64
N LEU A 363 11.10 -19.60 33.60
CA LEU A 363 9.72 -20.07 33.72
C LEU A 363 9.67 -21.58 33.52
N ASP A 364 8.90 -22.27 34.36
CA ASP A 364 8.62 -23.70 34.16
C ASP A 364 7.77 -23.88 32.89
N HIS A 365 8.28 -24.69 31.98
CA HIS A 365 7.65 -24.98 30.69
C HIS A 365 7.70 -26.48 30.40
N ILE A 366 6.68 -26.98 29.68
CA ILE A 366 6.64 -28.38 29.24
C ILE A 366 7.02 -28.39 27.77
N ILE A 367 8.11 -29.07 27.42
CA ILE A 367 8.59 -29.17 26.04
C ILE A 367 8.55 -30.61 25.52
N PRO A 368 8.31 -30.80 24.20
CA PRO A 368 8.45 -32.09 23.57
C PRO A 368 9.94 -32.43 23.33
N ILE A 369 10.33 -33.68 23.57
CA ILE A 369 11.71 -34.17 23.36
C ILE A 369 11.85 -35.30 22.34
N ASN A 370 10.77 -36.02 22.06
CA ASN A 370 10.78 -37.15 21.14
C ASN A 370 9.58 -37.04 20.19
N VAL A 371 9.68 -36.15 19.21
CA VAL A 371 8.62 -35.86 18.25
C VAL A 371 8.72 -36.86 17.10
N ARG A 372 7.89 -37.91 17.14
CA ARG A 372 7.85 -38.95 16.10
C ARG A 372 6.96 -38.59 14.91
N ASN A 373 5.84 -37.92 15.19
CA ASN A 373 4.89 -37.53 14.15
C ASN A 373 5.45 -36.37 13.30
N PRO A 374 5.63 -36.54 11.98
CA PRO A 374 6.26 -35.53 11.12
C PRO A 374 5.42 -34.25 10.98
N TYR A 375 4.10 -34.32 11.16
CA TYR A 375 3.20 -33.17 11.07
C TYR A 375 3.39 -32.17 12.24
N LEU A 376 3.96 -32.64 13.35
CA LEU A 376 4.29 -31.81 14.51
C LEU A 376 5.50 -30.90 14.30
N LYS A 377 6.30 -31.08 13.23
CA LYS A 377 7.46 -30.22 12.96
C LYS A 377 7.09 -28.74 12.77
N LYS A 378 5.84 -28.48 12.37
CA LYS A 378 5.30 -27.13 12.15
C LYS A 378 4.64 -26.55 13.42
N ILE A 379 4.50 -27.34 14.48
CA ILE A 379 3.90 -26.93 15.75
C ILE A 379 5.03 -26.68 16.75
N THR A 380 5.05 -25.50 17.34
CA THR A 380 6.04 -25.12 18.36
C THR A 380 5.35 -24.81 19.68
N THR A 381 5.87 -25.36 20.77
CA THR A 381 5.46 -24.99 22.13
C THR A 381 6.33 -23.83 22.60
N SER A 382 5.72 -22.72 23.04
CA SER A 382 6.46 -21.57 23.58
C SER A 382 6.07 -21.29 25.04
N SER A 383 7.04 -20.80 25.82
CA SER A 383 6.84 -20.33 27.20
C SER A 383 6.33 -18.88 27.26
N PHE A 384 6.11 -18.24 26.12
CA PHE A 384 5.78 -16.82 26.01
C PHE A 384 4.28 -16.59 25.80
N THR A 385 3.82 -15.36 26.07
CA THR A 385 2.41 -14.95 25.95
C THR A 385 1.93 -14.81 24.49
N GLN A 386 2.84 -14.91 23.52
CA GLN A 386 2.58 -14.82 22.08
C GLN A 386 2.51 -16.23 21.46
N SER A 387 1.41 -16.52 20.75
CA SER A 387 1.15 -17.75 20.02
C SER A 387 1.98 -17.86 18.74
N GLU A 388 2.76 -18.93 18.59
CA GLU A 388 3.44 -19.20 17.32
C GLU A 388 2.46 -19.73 16.24
N THR A 389 1.36 -20.39 16.65
CA THR A 389 0.31 -20.88 15.75
C THR A 389 -0.51 -19.70 15.21
N ARG A 390 -0.41 -19.44 13.89
CA ARG A 390 -1.12 -18.38 13.17
C ARG A 390 -2.21 -18.87 12.20
N TYR A 391 -2.26 -20.17 11.94
CA TYR A 391 -3.25 -20.82 11.09
C TYR A 391 -3.53 -22.23 11.62
N ILE A 392 -4.67 -22.80 11.23
CA ILE A 392 -5.07 -24.14 11.64
C ILE A 392 -4.08 -25.19 11.11
N THR A 393 -3.56 -26.04 11.98
CA THR A 393 -2.59 -27.08 11.60
C THR A 393 -3.16 -28.47 11.90
N PRO A 394 -3.48 -29.28 10.86
CA PRO A 394 -3.95 -30.64 11.05
C PRO A 394 -2.78 -31.59 11.36
N VAL A 395 -3.01 -32.46 12.35
CA VAL A 395 -2.07 -33.51 12.79
C VAL A 395 -2.82 -34.84 12.79
N PRO A 396 -2.59 -35.70 11.78
CA PRO A 396 -3.15 -37.05 11.76
C PRO A 396 -2.61 -37.87 12.93
N VAL A 397 -3.49 -38.62 13.59
CA VAL A 397 -3.16 -39.54 14.69
C VAL A 397 -3.88 -40.87 14.54
N ASN A 398 -3.35 -41.90 15.21
CA ASN A 398 -3.90 -43.25 15.19
C ASN A 398 -4.51 -43.60 16.54
N VAL A 399 -5.66 -44.28 16.49
CA VAL A 399 -6.41 -44.70 17.69
C VAL A 399 -6.77 -46.17 17.54
N GLY A 400 -6.58 -46.95 18.60
CA GLY A 400 -6.57 -48.43 18.60
C GLY A 400 -7.64 -49.08 17.72
N GLY A 401 -7.23 -49.63 16.56
CA GLY A 401 -8.08 -50.34 15.60
C GLY A 401 -8.50 -49.56 14.36
N HIS A 402 -8.26 -48.25 14.30
CA HIS A 402 -8.48 -47.41 13.12
C HIS A 402 -7.28 -47.42 12.17
N THR A 403 -7.53 -47.19 10.87
CA THR A 403 -6.47 -47.08 9.86
C THR A 403 -5.70 -45.76 10.02
N ASP A 404 -4.46 -45.72 9.51
CA ASP A 404 -3.58 -44.55 9.58
C ASP A 404 -4.33 -43.26 9.17
N GLY A 405 -4.45 -42.30 10.10
CA GLY A 405 -5.02 -40.98 9.81
C GLY A 405 -6.55 -40.91 9.68
N ASP A 406 -7.28 -41.76 10.39
CA ASP A 406 -8.75 -41.63 10.50
C ASP A 406 -9.19 -40.46 11.38
N ILE A 407 -8.33 -40.00 12.29
CA ILE A 407 -8.60 -38.90 13.21
C ILE A 407 -7.55 -37.81 13.06
N ILE A 408 -8.02 -36.56 12.92
CA ILE A 408 -7.16 -35.39 12.76
C ILE A 408 -7.28 -34.49 13.97
N LEU A 409 -6.16 -34.21 14.64
CA LEU A 409 -6.08 -33.18 15.67
C LEU A 409 -5.82 -31.83 15.00
N CYS A 410 -6.67 -30.84 15.25
CA CYS A 410 -6.52 -29.51 14.66
C CYS A 410 -6.02 -28.52 15.71
N ASP A 411 -4.78 -28.04 15.57
CA ASP A 411 -4.27 -26.91 16.37
C ASP A 411 -4.82 -25.62 15.79
N THR A 412 -5.68 -24.92 16.53
CA THR A 412 -6.14 -23.59 16.13
C THR A 412 -5.25 -22.54 16.77
N PRO A 413 -5.04 -21.37 16.13
CA PRO A 413 -4.52 -20.22 16.83
C PRO A 413 -5.36 -19.89 18.07
N GLY A 414 -4.72 -19.30 19.09
CA GLY A 414 -5.47 -18.82 20.24
C GLY A 414 -6.41 -17.69 19.87
N PHE A 415 -7.64 -17.75 20.39
CA PHE A 415 -8.58 -16.64 20.30
C PHE A 415 -8.07 -15.44 21.10
N GLU A 416 -8.41 -14.23 20.66
CA GLU A 416 -7.94 -12.95 21.23
C GLU A 416 -6.44 -12.69 21.14
N ASN A 417 -5.79 -13.36 20.21
CA ASN A 417 -4.41 -13.10 19.88
C ASN A 417 -4.23 -11.61 19.48
N ASN A 418 -3.27 -10.91 20.08
CA ASN A 418 -2.87 -9.53 19.74
C ASN A 418 -2.26 -9.39 18.32
N TYR A 419 -2.60 -10.28 17.38
CA TYR A 419 -1.95 -10.45 16.08
C TYR A 419 -2.57 -9.62 14.96
N GLY A 420 -3.57 -8.79 15.28
CA GLY A 420 -4.26 -7.95 14.30
C GLY A 420 -5.57 -8.56 13.79
N ALA A 421 -6.32 -7.77 13.03
CA ALA A 421 -7.60 -8.20 12.46
C ALA A 421 -7.42 -9.29 11.38
N GLU A 422 -6.27 -9.30 10.70
CA GLU A 422 -5.93 -10.26 9.64
C GLU A 422 -5.97 -11.69 10.16
N VAL A 423 -5.34 -11.93 11.32
CA VAL A 423 -5.30 -13.27 11.94
C VAL A 423 -6.68 -13.66 12.47
N ASP A 424 -7.43 -12.73 13.08
CA ASP A 424 -8.79 -13.01 13.55
C ASP A 424 -9.72 -13.41 12.41
N ILE A 425 -9.73 -12.64 11.32
CA ILE A 425 -10.54 -12.91 10.13
C ILE A 425 -10.10 -14.23 9.47
N ALA A 426 -8.80 -14.43 9.26
CA ALA A 426 -8.29 -15.67 8.69
C ALA A 426 -8.69 -16.88 9.53
N ASN A 427 -8.61 -16.80 10.85
CA ASN A 427 -9.00 -17.90 11.74
C ASN A 427 -10.49 -18.21 11.65
N GLY A 428 -11.35 -17.19 11.68
CA GLY A 428 -12.78 -17.35 11.50
C GLY A 428 -13.14 -18.05 10.19
N ILE A 429 -12.55 -17.59 9.08
CA ILE A 429 -12.73 -18.21 7.75
C ILE A 429 -12.21 -19.67 7.76
N CYS A 430 -10.97 -19.88 8.19
CA CYS A 430 -10.30 -21.18 8.11
C CYS A 430 -10.97 -22.24 8.98
N ILE A 431 -11.41 -21.92 10.20
CA ILE A 431 -12.16 -22.85 11.06
C ILE A 431 -13.41 -23.34 10.34
N ILE A 432 -14.17 -22.44 9.71
CA ILE A 432 -15.40 -22.79 9.03
C ILE A 432 -15.14 -23.63 7.78
N ARG A 433 -14.10 -23.31 7.00
CA ARG A 433 -13.72 -24.13 5.85
C ARG A 433 -13.29 -25.54 6.27
N VAL A 434 -12.47 -25.67 7.32
CA VAL A 434 -12.08 -26.96 7.91
C VAL A 434 -13.30 -27.77 8.32
N VAL A 435 -14.22 -27.13 9.04
CA VAL A 435 -15.38 -27.79 9.61
C VAL A 435 -16.38 -28.19 8.51
N LYS A 436 -16.52 -27.40 7.44
CA LYS A 436 -17.40 -27.73 6.30
C LYS A 436 -16.94 -28.94 5.48
N GLU A 437 -15.64 -29.24 5.45
CA GLU A 437 -15.08 -30.34 4.66
C GLU A 437 -14.90 -31.64 5.45
N CYS A 438 -14.98 -31.59 6.79
CA CYS A 438 -14.81 -32.76 7.63
C CYS A 438 -16.10 -33.60 7.76
N LYS A 439 -15.94 -34.88 8.07
CA LYS A 439 -17.07 -35.82 8.29
C LYS A 439 -17.77 -35.57 9.63
N SER A 440 -17.00 -35.37 10.69
CA SER A 440 -17.54 -34.99 11.99
C SER A 440 -16.52 -34.18 12.79
N VAL A 441 -16.99 -33.33 13.70
CA VAL A 441 -16.14 -32.50 14.56
C VAL A 441 -16.41 -32.74 16.04
N LYS A 442 -15.33 -32.85 16.80
CA LYS A 442 -15.29 -32.87 18.27
C LYS A 442 -14.66 -31.57 18.77
N PRO A 443 -15.45 -30.58 19.22
CA PRO A 443 -14.90 -29.37 19.83
C PRO A 443 -14.32 -29.69 21.22
N VAL A 444 -13.04 -29.36 21.45
CA VAL A 444 -12.36 -29.53 22.74
C VAL A 444 -11.91 -28.18 23.25
N VAL A 445 -12.51 -27.71 24.35
CA VAL A 445 -12.21 -26.44 24.98
C VAL A 445 -11.11 -26.63 26.02
N ILE A 446 -9.96 -26.00 25.80
CA ILE A 446 -8.81 -26.05 26.71
C ILE A 446 -8.80 -24.81 27.62
N ILE A 447 -8.89 -25.05 28.92
CA ILE A 447 -8.97 -24.03 29.97
C ILE A 447 -7.76 -24.15 30.88
N SER A 448 -6.94 -23.10 30.95
CA SER A 448 -5.81 -23.07 31.88
C SER A 448 -6.22 -22.57 33.26
N ASN A 449 -5.45 -22.91 34.30
CA ASN A 449 -5.67 -22.39 35.66
C ASN A 449 -5.72 -20.85 35.71
N LYS A 450 -4.86 -20.17 34.94
CA LYS A 450 -4.87 -18.70 34.84
C LYS A 450 -6.18 -18.14 34.26
N SER A 451 -6.77 -18.82 33.29
CA SER A 451 -8.01 -18.39 32.63
C SER A 451 -9.23 -18.37 33.58
N ILE A 452 -9.17 -19.08 34.71
CA ILE A 452 -10.21 -19.07 35.75
C ILE A 452 -10.00 -17.94 36.78
N GLY A 453 -8.73 -17.61 37.10
CA GLY A 453 -8.35 -16.70 38.18
C GLY A 453 -8.79 -15.24 38.03
N ASP A 454 -8.89 -14.71 36.79
CA ASP A 454 -9.21 -13.31 36.50
C ASP A 454 -10.73 -13.07 36.36
N ARG A 455 -11.52 -13.43 37.38
CA ARG A 455 -13.00 -13.34 37.38
C ARG A 455 -13.67 -14.00 36.15
N CYS A 456 -13.03 -15.02 35.58
CA CYS A 456 -13.48 -15.70 34.36
C CYS A 456 -13.65 -14.80 33.13
N HIS A 457 -13.00 -13.63 33.08
CA HIS A 457 -13.09 -12.73 31.91
C HIS A 457 -12.69 -13.44 30.63
N SER A 458 -11.49 -14.02 30.65
CA SER A 458 -10.95 -14.93 29.64
C SER A 458 -11.92 -16.00 29.16
N MET A 459 -12.54 -16.71 30.10
CA MET A 459 -13.51 -17.77 29.79
C MET A 459 -14.79 -17.21 29.16
N LYS A 460 -15.30 -16.06 29.62
CA LYS A 460 -16.50 -15.42 29.04
C LYS A 460 -16.30 -15.09 27.57
N LYS A 461 -15.14 -14.54 27.23
CA LYS A 461 -14.83 -14.17 25.85
C LYS A 461 -14.61 -15.38 24.95
N LEU A 462 -13.92 -16.41 25.44
CA LEU A 462 -13.80 -17.68 24.73
C LEU A 462 -15.19 -18.26 24.42
N VAL A 463 -16.11 -18.23 25.39
CA VAL A 463 -17.49 -18.69 25.16
C VAL A 463 -18.22 -17.81 24.14
N GLN A 464 -18.05 -16.48 24.16
CA GLN A 464 -18.66 -15.62 23.14
C GLN A 464 -18.21 -16.01 21.73
N VAL A 465 -16.92 -16.31 21.53
CA VAL A 465 -16.41 -16.78 20.24
C VAL A 465 -17.01 -18.12 19.85
N ILE A 466 -17.09 -19.09 20.78
CA ILE A 466 -17.64 -20.41 20.47
C ILE A 466 -19.15 -20.33 20.16
N VAL A 467 -19.90 -19.48 20.88
CA VAL A 467 -21.32 -19.21 20.61
C VAL A 467 -21.51 -18.57 19.23
N GLY A 468 -20.59 -17.70 18.81
CA GLY A 468 -20.56 -17.13 17.47
C GLY A 468 -20.29 -18.18 16.38
N LEU A 469 -19.36 -19.10 16.64
CA LEU A 469 -19.03 -20.20 15.71
C LEU A 469 -20.13 -21.27 15.63
N ILE A 470 -20.83 -21.54 16.73
CA ILE A 470 -21.91 -22.54 16.80
C ILE A 470 -23.18 -21.87 17.34
N PRO A 471 -23.94 -21.19 16.46
CA PRO A 471 -25.25 -20.67 16.81
C PRO A 471 -26.17 -21.80 17.27
N GLY A 472 -27.02 -21.53 18.27
CA GLY A 472 -27.83 -22.59 18.87
C GLY A 472 -27.01 -23.58 19.70
N ILE A 473 -25.92 -23.13 20.33
CA ILE A 473 -25.01 -23.99 21.11
C ILE A 473 -25.72 -24.88 22.13
N GLN A 474 -26.89 -24.50 22.63
CA GLN A 474 -27.70 -25.28 23.56
C GLN A 474 -27.97 -26.71 23.05
N ASP A 475 -28.23 -26.87 21.76
CA ASP A 475 -28.57 -28.16 21.15
C ASP A 475 -27.32 -29.03 20.98
N ASN A 476 -26.15 -28.39 20.85
CA ASN A 476 -24.87 -29.04 20.59
C ASN A 476 -23.93 -29.10 21.80
N ILE A 477 -24.31 -28.52 22.94
CA ILE A 477 -23.44 -28.35 24.13
C ILE A 477 -22.87 -29.67 24.65
N LYS A 478 -23.66 -30.75 24.53
CA LYS A 478 -23.25 -32.10 24.96
C LYS A 478 -22.03 -32.62 24.19
N THR A 479 -21.80 -32.14 22.97
CA THR A 479 -20.68 -32.57 22.12
C THR A 479 -19.34 -31.94 22.50
N ILE A 480 -19.35 -30.84 23.24
CA ILE A 480 -18.12 -30.14 23.66
C ILE A 480 -17.40 -30.91 24.76
N SER A 481 -16.09 -31.13 24.62
CA SER A 481 -15.26 -31.66 25.70
C SER A 481 -14.43 -30.56 26.35
N TYR A 482 -14.13 -30.70 27.65
CA TYR A 482 -13.34 -29.72 28.40
C TYR A 482 -12.07 -30.37 28.93
N ILE A 483 -10.91 -29.74 28.67
CA ILE A 483 -9.63 -30.16 29.23
C ILE A 483 -9.05 -29.01 30.05
N PHE A 484 -8.75 -29.29 31.31
CA PHE A 484 -8.12 -28.35 32.22
C PHE A 484 -6.60 -28.55 32.24
N THR A 485 -5.83 -27.48 32.12
CA THR A 485 -4.37 -27.54 32.05
C THR A 485 -3.71 -26.61 33.08
N LYS A 486 -2.46 -26.89 33.43
CA LYS A 486 -1.66 -26.04 34.34
C LYS A 486 -2.26 -25.88 35.74
N PHE A 487 -3.07 -26.84 36.19
CA PHE A 487 -3.59 -26.89 37.55
C PHE A 487 -2.61 -27.67 38.45
N PRO A 488 -2.16 -27.08 39.58
CA PRO A 488 -1.43 -27.80 40.61
C PRO A 488 -2.25 -28.99 41.13
N ASP A 489 -1.59 -30.08 41.52
CA ASP A 489 -2.26 -31.29 42.06
C ASP A 489 -3.18 -30.98 43.24
N SER A 490 -2.79 -30.03 44.09
CA SER A 490 -3.58 -29.55 45.22
C SER A 490 -4.90 -28.88 44.81
N GLN A 491 -4.99 -28.35 43.59
CA GLN A 491 -6.15 -27.62 43.07
C GLN A 491 -7.02 -28.44 42.11
N LYS A 492 -6.55 -29.62 41.63
CA LYS A 492 -7.30 -30.49 40.70
C LYS A 492 -8.70 -30.84 41.23
N LYS A 493 -8.80 -31.15 42.52
CA LYS A 493 -10.08 -31.51 43.19
C LYS A 493 -10.98 -30.29 43.48
N ALA A 494 -10.43 -29.07 43.42
CA ALA A 494 -11.15 -27.84 43.74
C ALA A 494 -11.83 -27.20 42.53
N ILE A 495 -11.58 -27.67 41.29
CA ILE A 495 -12.14 -27.11 40.06
C ILE A 495 -13.68 -27.06 40.09
N HIS A 496 -14.34 -28.14 40.55
CA HIS A 496 -15.80 -28.16 40.67
C HIS A 496 -16.30 -27.09 41.66
N THR A 497 -15.60 -26.89 42.78
CA THR A 497 -15.91 -25.82 43.75
C THR A 497 -15.73 -24.45 43.12
N TYR A 498 -14.63 -24.21 42.41
CA TYR A 498 -14.40 -22.93 41.72
C TYR A 498 -15.51 -22.63 40.71
N LEU A 499 -15.91 -23.60 39.88
CA LEU A 499 -16.98 -23.42 38.91
C LEU A 499 -18.34 -23.16 39.57
N ASN A 500 -18.62 -23.78 40.71
CA ASN A 500 -19.84 -23.52 41.49
C ASN A 500 -19.83 -22.11 42.09
N ASP A 501 -18.72 -21.70 42.70
CA ASP A 501 -18.54 -20.34 43.22
C ASP A 501 -18.78 -19.28 42.14
N ILE A 502 -18.27 -19.53 40.93
CA ILE A 502 -18.49 -18.65 39.78
C ILE A 502 -19.99 -18.58 39.45
N LYS A 503 -20.68 -19.72 39.43
CA LYS A 503 -22.12 -19.78 39.17
C LYS A 503 -22.93 -19.02 40.22
N GLU A 504 -22.58 -19.14 41.50
CA GLU A 504 -23.28 -18.47 42.61
C GLU A 504 -23.04 -16.95 42.64
N LYS A 505 -21.86 -16.50 42.20
CA LYS A 505 -21.47 -15.08 42.19
C LYS A 505 -21.91 -14.33 40.92
N LEU A 506 -22.45 -15.01 39.91
CA LEU A 506 -22.97 -14.38 38.69
C LEU A 506 -24.42 -13.96 38.88
N ASN A 507 -24.69 -12.66 38.91
CA ASN A 507 -26.04 -12.13 38.86
C ASN A 507 -26.69 -12.43 37.49
N GLU A 508 -27.93 -12.92 37.47
CA GLU A 508 -28.66 -13.28 36.25
C GLU A 508 -28.83 -12.11 35.27
N GLU A 509 -28.86 -10.86 35.76
CA GLU A 509 -28.97 -9.65 34.92
C GLU A 509 -27.67 -9.24 34.20
N MET A 510 -26.51 -9.78 34.59
CA MET A 510 -25.18 -9.42 34.03
C MET A 510 -24.50 -10.55 33.23
N SER A 511 -25.13 -11.72 33.09
CA SER A 511 -24.50 -12.91 32.51
C SER A 511 -25.08 -13.26 31.13
N ASN A 512 -24.23 -13.37 30.12
CA ASN A 512 -24.61 -13.81 28.77
C ASN A 512 -25.20 -15.24 28.83
N ILE A 513 -26.39 -15.45 28.25
CA ILE A 513 -27.10 -16.74 28.24
C ILE A 513 -26.17 -17.88 27.81
N GLY A 514 -25.38 -17.69 26.74
CA GLY A 514 -24.44 -18.69 26.24
C GLY A 514 -23.39 -19.09 27.29
N PHE A 515 -22.84 -18.13 28.03
CA PHE A 515 -21.91 -18.40 29.12
C PHE A 515 -22.52 -19.26 30.22
N MET A 516 -23.79 -19.05 30.55
CA MET A 516 -24.50 -19.86 31.53
C MET A 516 -24.74 -21.30 31.06
N ILE A 517 -24.97 -21.55 29.76
CA ILE A 517 -25.11 -22.94 29.27
C ILE A 517 -23.77 -23.67 29.36
N PHE A 518 -22.67 -23.02 29.00
CA PHE A 518 -21.31 -23.57 29.15
C PHE A 518 -20.99 -23.89 30.61
N LEU A 519 -21.26 -22.96 31.52
CA LEU A 519 -20.98 -23.18 32.95
C LEU A 519 -21.81 -24.33 33.53
N LYS A 520 -23.09 -24.44 33.15
CA LYS A 520 -23.96 -25.56 33.55
C LYS A 520 -23.46 -26.90 33.02
N ASP A 521 -23.06 -26.97 31.75
CA ASP A 521 -22.56 -28.20 31.14
C ASP A 521 -21.19 -28.62 31.70
N MET A 522 -20.27 -27.66 31.91
CA MET A 522 -19.00 -27.89 32.60
C MET A 522 -19.22 -28.48 33.99
N LEU A 523 -20.13 -27.90 34.79
CA LEU A 523 -20.48 -28.41 36.12
C LEU A 523 -21.08 -29.82 36.06
N GLN A 524 -21.94 -30.09 35.08
CA GLN A 524 -22.54 -31.42 34.90
C GLN A 524 -21.47 -32.48 34.57
N LYS A 525 -20.54 -32.17 33.66
CA LYS A 525 -19.45 -33.07 33.27
C LYS A 525 -18.43 -33.26 34.40
N ALA A 526 -18.12 -32.17 35.11
CA ALA A 526 -17.23 -32.19 36.26
C ALA A 526 -17.71 -33.09 37.42
N ARG A 527 -19.02 -33.36 37.54
CA ARG A 527 -19.56 -34.33 38.53
C ARG A 527 -19.21 -35.77 38.22
N LYS A 528 -19.05 -36.13 36.93
CA LYS A 528 -18.68 -37.49 36.51
C LYS A 528 -17.16 -37.66 36.59
N SER A 529 -16.43 -36.78 35.91
CA SER A 529 -14.98 -36.73 35.90
C SER A 529 -14.51 -35.37 35.39
N ILE A 530 -13.54 -34.75 36.06
CA ILE A 530 -12.85 -33.56 35.55
C ILE A 530 -11.57 -34.06 34.88
N ARG A 531 -11.41 -33.78 33.58
CA ARG A 531 -10.17 -34.07 32.88
C ARG A 531 -9.16 -32.94 33.10
N VAL A 532 -8.27 -33.13 34.08
CA VAL A 532 -7.07 -32.29 34.20
C VAL A 532 -5.92 -33.02 33.53
N LEU A 533 -5.42 -32.46 32.43
CA LEU A 533 -4.34 -33.06 31.66
C LEU A 533 -2.99 -32.79 32.33
N ASP A 534 -2.23 -33.85 32.53
CA ASP A 534 -0.82 -33.84 32.88
C ASP A 534 -0.01 -34.50 31.74
N PRO A 535 0.54 -33.70 30.79
CA PRO A 535 1.25 -34.23 29.63
C PRO A 535 2.49 -35.08 29.95
N ILE A 536 2.94 -35.11 31.20
CA ILE A 536 4.12 -35.86 31.64
C ILE A 536 3.73 -37.22 32.23
N ASN A 537 2.64 -37.26 32.98
CA ASN A 537 2.23 -38.45 33.74
C ASN A 537 1.07 -39.23 33.08
N ASP A 538 0.23 -38.56 32.30
CA ASP A 538 -0.92 -39.18 31.65
C ASP A 538 -0.50 -40.03 30.44
N GLN A 539 -1.34 -41.01 30.07
CA GLN A 539 -1.15 -41.79 28.84
C GLN A 539 -1.93 -41.17 27.68
N PRO A 540 -1.28 -40.86 26.54
CA PRO A 540 -1.93 -40.16 25.43
C PRO A 540 -3.06 -40.98 24.79
N GLU A 541 -2.91 -42.30 24.71
CA GLU A 541 -3.92 -43.21 24.16
C GLU A 541 -5.21 -43.22 24.98
N GLU A 542 -5.12 -43.18 26.31
CA GLU A 542 -6.29 -43.14 27.21
C GLU A 542 -7.10 -41.86 27.02
N VAL A 543 -6.40 -40.72 26.96
CA VAL A 543 -7.05 -39.41 26.77
C VAL A 543 -7.65 -39.31 25.36
N LEU A 544 -6.95 -39.82 24.34
CA LEU A 544 -7.43 -39.81 22.97
C LEU A 544 -8.66 -40.70 22.80
N ASN A 545 -8.66 -41.92 23.35
CA ASN A 545 -9.82 -42.82 23.34
C ASN A 545 -11.05 -42.17 23.99
N GLU A 546 -10.89 -41.52 25.15
CA GLU A 546 -11.99 -40.81 25.82
C GLU A 546 -12.59 -39.70 24.93
N LEU A 547 -11.75 -38.94 24.22
CA LEU A 547 -12.22 -37.89 23.32
C LEU A 547 -12.99 -38.48 22.12
N VAL A 548 -12.52 -39.60 21.58
CA VAL A 548 -13.13 -40.28 20.42
C VAL A 548 -14.45 -40.94 20.76
N GLU A 549 -14.58 -41.54 21.94
CA GLU A 549 -15.83 -42.16 22.41
C GLU A 549 -16.93 -41.14 22.75
N SER A 550 -16.58 -39.86 22.88
CA SER A 550 -17.51 -38.81 23.28
C SER A 550 -18.35 -38.26 22.10
N PRO A 551 -19.61 -37.80 22.29
CA PRO A 551 -20.53 -37.47 21.19
C PRO A 551 -20.03 -36.38 20.23
N THR A 552 -19.93 -36.62 18.93
CA THR A 552 -19.45 -35.63 17.94
C THR A 552 -20.60 -34.89 17.26
N ILE A 553 -20.28 -33.81 16.54
CA ILE A 553 -21.20 -33.14 15.62
C ILE A 553 -21.02 -33.80 14.24
N SER A 554 -22.04 -34.52 13.77
CA SER A 554 -21.98 -35.32 12.52
C SER A 554 -22.28 -34.54 11.23
N TYR A 555 -22.93 -33.37 11.32
CA TYR A 555 -23.18 -32.48 10.18
C TYR A 555 -22.62 -31.08 10.48
N PRO A 556 -21.29 -30.96 10.56
CA PRO A 556 -20.63 -29.73 11.00
C PRO A 556 -20.99 -28.50 10.16
N ASN A 557 -21.20 -28.69 8.85
CA ASN A 557 -21.58 -27.66 7.89
C ASN A 557 -22.94 -27.00 8.19
N GLU A 558 -23.86 -27.69 8.86
CA GLU A 558 -25.18 -27.18 9.25
C GLU A 558 -25.15 -26.45 10.61
N VAL A 559 -24.16 -26.80 11.45
CA VAL A 559 -24.06 -26.33 12.84
C VAL A 559 -23.14 -25.12 12.96
N PHE A 560 -22.03 -25.10 12.22
CA PHE A 560 -21.05 -24.02 12.31
C PHE A 560 -21.36 -22.89 11.35
N GLN A 561 -21.27 -21.65 11.84
CA GLN A 561 -21.49 -20.45 11.05
C GLN A 561 -20.27 -19.54 11.05
N TYR A 562 -20.17 -18.77 9.97
CA TYR A 562 -19.14 -17.76 9.81
C TYR A 562 -19.10 -16.77 10.97
N PHE A 563 -17.90 -16.56 11.53
CA PHE A 563 -17.71 -15.66 12.66
C PHE A 563 -16.44 -14.83 12.49
N ILE A 564 -16.58 -13.53 12.73
CA ILE A 564 -15.48 -12.60 12.99
C ILE A 564 -15.85 -11.73 14.18
N THR A 565 -14.86 -11.22 14.91
CA THR A 565 -15.15 -10.30 16.01
C THR A 565 -15.67 -8.96 15.50
N GLU A 566 -16.48 -8.27 16.30
CA GLU A 566 -16.98 -6.92 15.96
C GLU A 566 -15.84 -5.91 15.74
N LYS A 567 -14.73 -6.07 16.47
CA LYS A 567 -13.52 -5.26 16.26
C LYS A 567 -12.93 -5.46 14.86
N SER A 568 -12.79 -6.71 14.42
CA SER A 568 -12.29 -7.02 13.07
C SER A 568 -13.26 -6.58 11.98
N LYS A 569 -14.57 -6.71 12.24
CA LYS A 569 -15.62 -6.21 11.34
C LYS A 569 -15.53 -4.69 11.14
N ALA A 570 -15.30 -3.93 12.22
CA ALA A 570 -15.10 -2.48 12.15
C ALA A 570 -13.84 -2.13 11.33
N ILE A 571 -12.74 -2.88 11.50
CA ILE A 571 -11.51 -2.69 10.71
C ILE A 571 -11.73 -3.00 9.23
N VAL A 572 -12.49 -4.04 8.90
CA VAL A 572 -12.90 -4.36 7.52
C VAL A 572 -13.70 -3.20 6.92
N GLN A 573 -14.69 -2.68 7.65
CA GLN A 573 -15.49 -1.53 7.20
C GLN A 573 -14.62 -0.28 6.98
N GLU A 574 -13.67 0.00 7.88
CA GLU A 574 -12.74 1.11 7.72
C GLU A 574 -11.86 0.94 6.47
N GLN A 575 -11.32 -0.26 6.25
CA GLN A 575 -10.52 -0.58 5.07
C GLN A 575 -11.31 -0.38 3.78
N ILE A 576 -12.53 -0.92 3.70
CA ILE A 576 -13.40 -0.80 2.52
C ILE A 576 -13.70 0.66 2.21
N ARG A 577 -14.00 1.47 3.24
CA ARG A 577 -14.22 2.91 3.09
C ARG A 577 -12.98 3.62 2.56
N LYS A 578 -11.79 3.28 3.04
CA LYS A 578 -10.52 3.82 2.53
C LYS A 578 -10.31 3.43 1.08
N ILE A 579 -10.59 2.18 0.70
CA ILE A 579 -10.49 1.72 -0.68
C ILE A 579 -11.43 2.53 -1.59
N LEU A 580 -12.69 2.74 -1.21
CA LEU A 580 -13.63 3.56 -1.98
C LEU A 580 -13.05 4.96 -2.25
N LEU A 581 -12.55 5.64 -1.22
CA LEU A 581 -11.96 6.97 -1.37
C LEU A 581 -10.70 6.95 -2.27
N SER A 582 -9.84 5.95 -2.10
CA SER A 582 -8.66 5.78 -2.95
C SER A 582 -9.04 5.55 -4.41
N VAL A 583 -10.04 4.72 -4.69
CA VAL A 583 -10.56 4.47 -6.05
C VAL A 583 -11.10 5.76 -6.65
N MET A 584 -11.95 6.49 -5.93
CA MET A 584 -12.55 7.74 -6.42
C MET A 584 -11.49 8.80 -6.75
N SER A 585 -10.50 8.96 -5.87
CA SER A 585 -9.41 9.92 -6.02
C SER A 585 -8.44 9.50 -7.14
N ALA A 586 -8.06 8.23 -7.21
CA ALA A 586 -7.18 7.69 -8.26
C ALA A 586 -7.80 7.70 -9.65
N THR A 587 -9.12 7.50 -9.75
CA THR A 587 -9.87 7.58 -11.01
C THR A 587 -9.77 8.98 -11.61
N LYS A 588 -9.92 10.04 -10.79
CA LYS A 588 -9.76 11.44 -11.23
C LYS A 588 -8.34 11.77 -11.72
N ARG A 589 -7.34 11.04 -11.23
CA ARG A 589 -5.93 11.18 -11.64
C ARG A 589 -5.53 10.24 -12.77
N TYR A 590 -6.45 9.42 -13.29
CA TYR A 590 -6.19 8.41 -14.33
C TYR A 590 -5.14 7.36 -13.94
N GLU A 591 -4.97 7.09 -12.64
CA GLU A 591 -4.07 6.05 -12.12
C GLU A 591 -4.71 4.65 -12.23
N CYS A 592 -5.04 4.24 -13.45
CA CYS A 592 -5.81 3.03 -13.73
C CYS A 592 -5.22 1.73 -13.15
N PRO A 593 -3.88 1.50 -13.17
CA PRO A 593 -3.30 0.34 -12.50
C PRO A 593 -3.54 0.31 -10.98
N PHE A 594 -3.58 1.47 -10.33
CA PHE A 594 -3.87 1.56 -8.90
C PHE A 594 -5.35 1.35 -8.60
N VAL A 595 -6.24 1.88 -9.43
CA VAL A 595 -7.68 1.60 -9.36
C VAL A 595 -7.94 0.11 -9.52
N GLN A 596 -7.34 -0.52 -10.54
CA GLN A 596 -7.44 -1.96 -10.78
C GLN A 596 -7.01 -2.76 -9.55
N TYR A 597 -5.83 -2.47 -9.01
CA TYR A 597 -5.30 -3.14 -7.81
C TYR A 597 -6.29 -3.08 -6.63
N LYS A 598 -6.92 -1.92 -6.42
CA LYS A 598 -7.90 -1.73 -5.34
C LYS A 598 -9.23 -2.45 -5.59
N LEU A 599 -9.70 -2.51 -6.84
CA LEU A 599 -10.87 -3.31 -7.22
C LEU A 599 -10.61 -4.81 -7.06
N ASP A 600 -9.42 -5.29 -7.40
CA ASP A 600 -9.02 -6.69 -7.18
C ASP A 600 -9.00 -7.05 -5.71
N GLN A 601 -8.48 -6.15 -4.85
CA GLN A 601 -8.54 -6.32 -3.39
C GLN A 601 -9.99 -6.44 -2.90
N LEU A 602 -10.90 -5.55 -3.33
CA LEU A 602 -12.31 -5.61 -2.95
C LEU A 602 -12.99 -6.88 -3.45
N LYS A 603 -12.78 -7.26 -4.71
CA LYS A 603 -13.36 -8.46 -5.30
C LYS A 603 -12.91 -9.72 -4.57
N ARG A 604 -11.61 -9.82 -4.28
CA ARG A 604 -11.05 -10.95 -3.53
C ARG A 604 -11.58 -10.99 -2.10
N LEU A 605 -11.72 -9.84 -1.43
CA LEU A 605 -12.32 -9.76 -0.10
C LEU A 605 -13.81 -10.15 -0.11
N ASN A 606 -14.57 -9.69 -1.11
CA ASN A 606 -15.99 -10.02 -1.25
C ASN A 606 -16.20 -11.53 -1.39
N ASN A 607 -15.38 -12.18 -2.23
CA ASN A 607 -15.42 -13.64 -2.41
C ASN A 607 -15.06 -14.43 -1.14
N LEU A 608 -14.42 -13.81 -0.15
CA LEU A 608 -14.03 -14.46 1.10
C LEU A 608 -15.05 -14.26 2.22
N LEU A 609 -15.61 -13.06 2.32
CA LEU A 609 -16.48 -12.66 3.43
C LEU A 609 -17.97 -12.71 3.07
N GLU A 610 -18.31 -12.56 1.79
CA GLU A 610 -19.70 -12.55 1.28
C GLU A 610 -20.61 -11.58 2.06
N PHE A 611 -20.08 -10.42 2.43
CA PHE A 611 -20.87 -9.36 3.07
C PHE A 611 -21.51 -8.47 2.03
N ASP A 612 -22.84 -8.33 2.08
CA ASP A 612 -23.62 -7.44 1.20
C ASP A 612 -23.03 -6.02 1.10
N TYR A 613 -22.47 -5.52 2.20
CA TYR A 613 -21.84 -4.20 2.25
C TYR A 613 -20.59 -4.09 1.35
N ILE A 614 -19.78 -5.15 1.23
CA ILE A 614 -18.60 -5.15 0.36
C ILE A 614 -19.03 -5.10 -1.10
N GLU A 615 -20.02 -5.92 -1.47
CA GLU A 615 -20.59 -5.94 -2.81
C GLU A 615 -21.20 -4.58 -3.17
N GLN A 616 -21.93 -3.96 -2.24
CA GLN A 616 -22.46 -2.61 -2.44
C GLN A 616 -21.34 -1.60 -2.74
N ILE A 617 -20.27 -1.58 -1.94
CA ILE A 617 -19.16 -0.63 -2.15
C ILE A 617 -18.40 -0.93 -3.44
N TYR A 618 -18.25 -2.20 -3.80
CA TYR A 618 -17.67 -2.59 -5.09
C TYR A 618 -18.52 -2.01 -6.24
N ASN A 619 -19.84 -2.20 -6.20
CA ASN A 619 -20.75 -1.65 -7.20
C ASN A 619 -20.75 -0.11 -7.22
N ASP A 620 -20.60 0.55 -6.06
CA ASP A 620 -20.45 2.00 -5.96
C ASP A 620 -19.17 2.49 -6.66
N CYS A 621 -18.05 1.79 -6.49
CA CYS A 621 -16.81 2.07 -7.22
C CYS A 621 -17.01 1.94 -8.74
N ILE A 622 -17.62 0.84 -9.20
CA ILE A 622 -17.88 0.58 -10.63
C ILE A 622 -18.77 1.67 -11.23
N ARG A 623 -19.85 2.04 -10.53
CA ARG A 623 -20.77 3.10 -10.94
C ARG A 623 -20.06 4.45 -11.04
N TYR A 624 -19.26 4.80 -10.02
CA TYR A 624 -18.50 6.05 -10.02
C TYR A 624 -17.51 6.13 -11.20
N ILE A 625 -16.74 5.07 -11.45
CA ILE A 625 -15.78 5.04 -12.57
C ILE A 625 -16.52 5.18 -13.91
N SER A 626 -17.62 4.44 -14.09
CA SER A 626 -18.42 4.47 -15.32
C SER A 626 -19.03 5.86 -15.58
N GLN A 627 -19.55 6.49 -14.51
CA GLN A 627 -20.07 7.85 -14.58
C GLN A 627 -18.97 8.85 -14.92
N HIS A 628 -17.81 8.77 -14.27
CA HIS A 628 -16.69 9.68 -14.53
C HIS A 628 -16.20 9.59 -15.99
N ILE A 629 -16.05 8.39 -16.53
CA ILE A 629 -15.67 8.18 -17.94
C ILE A 629 -16.73 8.78 -18.88
N SER A 630 -18.00 8.61 -18.55
CA SER A 630 -19.12 9.14 -19.36
C SER A 630 -19.16 10.66 -19.34
N GLU A 631 -18.96 11.28 -18.18
CA GLU A 631 -18.86 12.73 -18.02
C GLU A 631 -17.66 13.30 -18.76
N GLU A 632 -16.50 12.65 -18.70
CA GLU A 632 -15.30 13.07 -19.46
C GLU A 632 -15.54 13.01 -20.96
N TYR A 633 -16.20 11.97 -21.47
CA TYR A 633 -16.59 11.90 -22.87
C TYR A 633 -17.53 13.04 -23.27
N GLN A 634 -18.58 13.29 -22.48
CA GLN A 634 -19.52 14.38 -22.76
C GLN A 634 -18.84 15.75 -22.70
N ASN A 635 -17.97 15.98 -21.72
CA ASN A 635 -17.22 17.23 -21.57
C ASN A 635 -16.25 17.44 -22.74
N GLY A 636 -15.46 16.42 -23.09
CA GLY A 636 -14.51 16.51 -24.19
C GLY A 636 -15.18 16.71 -25.54
N THR A 637 -16.25 15.97 -25.84
CA THR A 637 -16.98 16.13 -27.11
C THR A 637 -17.74 17.46 -27.20
N SER A 638 -18.41 17.89 -26.13
CA SER A 638 -19.18 19.15 -26.12
C SER A 638 -18.29 20.38 -26.24
N LYS A 639 -17.18 20.44 -25.47
CA LYS A 639 -16.23 21.55 -25.55
C LYS A 639 -15.57 21.63 -26.92
N PHE A 640 -15.14 20.49 -27.46
CA PHE A 640 -14.50 20.47 -28.76
C PHE A 640 -15.46 20.88 -29.89
N ASN A 641 -16.72 20.43 -29.84
CA ASN A 641 -17.75 20.85 -30.79
C ASN A 641 -18.02 22.34 -30.79
N TYR A 642 -18.00 22.98 -29.62
CA TYR A 642 -18.19 24.42 -29.53
C TYR A 642 -17.14 25.18 -30.35
N CYS A 643 -15.90 24.68 -30.41
CA CYS A 643 -14.82 25.25 -31.22
C CYS A 643 -14.87 24.76 -32.68
N LEU A 644 -15.30 23.53 -32.92
CA LEU A 644 -15.28 22.91 -34.25
C LEU A 644 -16.45 23.38 -35.14
N ILE A 645 -17.68 23.41 -34.62
CA ILE A 645 -18.91 23.60 -35.41
C ILE A 645 -19.31 25.07 -35.52
N ASN A 646 -19.13 25.87 -34.46
CA ASN A 646 -19.52 27.28 -34.48
C ASN A 646 -18.58 28.12 -35.36
N GLN A 647 -18.96 29.35 -35.71
CA GLN A 647 -18.08 30.26 -36.46
C GLN A 647 -16.86 30.77 -35.66
N THR A 648 -16.54 30.14 -34.54
CA THR A 648 -15.33 30.35 -33.73
C THR A 648 -14.08 29.85 -34.46
N ILE A 649 -12.92 30.38 -34.07
CA ILE A 649 -11.61 29.92 -34.55
C ILE A 649 -11.18 28.75 -33.67
N LEU A 650 -10.81 27.62 -34.29
CA LEU A 650 -10.22 26.48 -33.60
C LEU A 650 -8.73 26.74 -33.36
N ARG A 651 -8.27 26.60 -32.11
CA ARG A 651 -6.87 26.79 -31.71
C ARG A 651 -6.17 25.45 -31.47
N ILE A 652 -4.84 25.50 -31.42
CA ILE A 652 -4.02 24.32 -31.10
C ILE A 652 -4.35 23.80 -29.69
N ASP A 653 -4.49 24.70 -28.71
CA ASP A 653 -4.84 24.35 -27.33
C ASP A 653 -6.16 23.55 -27.22
N ASP A 654 -7.16 23.86 -28.06
CA ASP A 654 -8.43 23.13 -28.09
C ASP A 654 -8.24 21.67 -28.55
N ILE A 655 -7.34 21.45 -29.51
CA ILE A 655 -7.00 20.13 -30.04
C ILE A 655 -6.17 19.34 -29.04
N GLU A 656 -5.20 19.97 -28.39
CA GLU A 656 -4.41 19.35 -27.33
C GLU A 656 -5.27 18.95 -26.13
N GLN A 657 -6.25 19.80 -25.76
CA GLN A 657 -7.22 19.47 -24.75
C GLN A 657 -8.08 18.27 -25.17
N TYR A 658 -8.57 18.22 -26.42
CA TYR A 658 -9.32 17.06 -26.92
C TYR A 658 -8.48 15.78 -26.94
N ARG A 659 -7.21 15.86 -27.34
CA ARG A 659 -6.27 14.73 -27.28
C ARG A 659 -6.07 14.24 -25.85
N THR A 660 -6.02 15.14 -24.88
CA THR A 660 -5.93 14.77 -23.45
C THR A 660 -7.12 13.90 -23.04
N TYR A 661 -8.35 14.27 -23.44
CA TYR A 661 -9.54 13.42 -23.20
C TYR A 661 -9.44 12.05 -23.88
N VAL A 662 -8.92 11.99 -25.13
CA VAL A 662 -8.70 10.74 -25.85
C VAL A 662 -7.68 9.84 -25.13
N ASP A 663 -6.58 10.42 -24.66
CA ASP A 663 -5.51 9.68 -23.99
C ASP A 663 -5.96 9.19 -22.61
N HIS A 664 -6.73 10.00 -21.87
CA HIS A 664 -7.42 9.56 -20.65
C HIS A 664 -8.34 8.36 -20.91
N ALA A 665 -9.13 8.38 -21.98
CA ALA A 665 -10.00 7.27 -22.34
C ALA A 665 -9.23 5.98 -22.70
N LYS A 666 -8.05 6.10 -23.34
CA LYS A 666 -7.18 4.95 -23.60
C LYS A 666 -6.65 4.34 -22.31
N LEU A 667 -6.28 5.17 -21.32
CA LEU A 667 -5.81 4.68 -20.03
C LEU A 667 -6.90 3.89 -19.29
N THR A 668 -8.17 4.27 -19.44
CA THR A 668 -9.30 3.61 -18.78
C THR A 668 -9.80 2.34 -19.48
N ASP A 669 -9.35 2.05 -20.70
CA ASP A 669 -9.77 0.85 -21.46
C ASP A 669 -9.45 -0.46 -20.71
N ILE A 670 -8.37 -0.51 -19.92
CA ILE A 670 -8.03 -1.66 -19.07
C ILE A 670 -9.07 -1.91 -17.98
N LEU A 671 -9.66 -0.85 -17.41
CA LEU A 671 -10.72 -0.96 -16.42
C LEU A 671 -12.02 -1.42 -17.07
N ARG A 672 -12.28 -0.94 -18.28
CA ARG A 672 -13.45 -1.35 -19.07
C ARG A 672 -13.43 -2.84 -19.39
N SER A 673 -12.30 -3.36 -19.88
CA SER A 673 -12.17 -4.77 -20.25
C SER A 673 -12.33 -5.71 -19.06
N ASN A 674 -11.87 -5.28 -17.88
CA ASN A 674 -11.77 -6.16 -16.71
C ASN A 674 -12.95 -6.03 -15.74
N TYR A 675 -13.62 -4.87 -15.67
CA TYR A 675 -14.62 -4.60 -14.62
C TYR A 675 -15.93 -3.96 -15.09
N LEU A 676 -15.90 -3.01 -16.03
CA LEU A 676 -17.07 -2.15 -16.30
C LEU A 676 -18.03 -2.70 -17.38
N GLY A 677 -17.58 -3.65 -18.19
CA GLY A 677 -18.37 -4.25 -19.26
C GLY A 677 -18.42 -3.42 -20.55
N LYS A 678 -19.20 -3.87 -21.54
CA LYS A 678 -19.21 -3.32 -22.90
C LYS A 678 -20.00 -2.01 -23.05
N GLU A 679 -20.85 -1.69 -22.07
CA GLU A 679 -21.73 -0.51 -22.11
C GLU A 679 -20.99 0.80 -21.83
N VAL A 680 -19.83 0.73 -21.16
CA VAL A 680 -18.99 1.90 -20.92
C VAL A 680 -18.24 2.30 -22.18
N ILE A 681 -18.09 3.61 -22.35
CA ILE A 681 -17.49 4.26 -23.52
C ILE A 681 -16.05 3.77 -23.72
N HIS A 682 -15.74 3.36 -24.95
CA HIS A 682 -14.41 2.95 -25.38
C HIS A 682 -13.64 4.15 -25.95
N SER A 683 -12.31 4.16 -25.84
CA SER A 683 -11.46 5.23 -26.38
C SER A 683 -11.71 5.54 -27.86
N SER A 684 -12.04 4.53 -28.68
CA SER A 684 -12.37 4.71 -30.09
C SER A 684 -13.61 5.58 -30.34
N ALA A 685 -14.50 5.73 -29.37
CA ALA A 685 -15.71 6.53 -29.50
C ALA A 685 -15.38 8.01 -29.76
N PHE A 686 -14.31 8.56 -29.16
CA PHE A 686 -13.87 9.92 -29.44
C PHE A 686 -13.44 10.09 -30.90
N ILE A 687 -12.63 9.15 -31.42
CA ILE A 687 -12.16 9.21 -32.81
C ILE A 687 -13.32 9.02 -33.80
N GLN A 688 -14.25 8.13 -33.50
CA GLN A 688 -15.47 7.95 -34.29
C GLN A 688 -16.33 9.22 -34.30
N TYR A 689 -16.49 9.83 -33.13
CA TYR A 689 -17.22 11.09 -32.98
C TYR A 689 -16.58 12.22 -33.78
N LEU A 690 -15.26 12.42 -33.64
CA LEU A 690 -14.50 13.39 -34.41
C LEU A 690 -14.70 13.19 -35.91
N ASN A 691 -14.59 11.95 -36.38
CA ASN A 691 -14.81 11.60 -37.77
C ASN A 691 -16.20 12.00 -38.27
N GLN A 692 -17.24 11.72 -37.47
CA GLN A 692 -18.63 12.09 -37.80
C GLN A 692 -18.81 13.61 -37.89
N GLN A 693 -18.20 14.37 -36.98
CA GLN A 693 -18.29 15.83 -37.01
C GLN A 693 -17.58 16.43 -38.22
N ILE A 694 -16.40 15.90 -38.59
CA ILE A 694 -15.73 16.31 -39.82
C ILE A 694 -16.58 15.97 -41.06
N ASP A 695 -17.23 14.81 -41.10
CA ASP A 695 -18.12 14.44 -42.20
C ASP A 695 -19.30 15.43 -42.34
N ILE A 696 -19.85 15.91 -41.23
CA ILE A 696 -20.89 16.94 -41.22
C ILE A 696 -20.36 18.25 -41.82
N ILE A 697 -19.14 18.67 -41.45
CA ILE A 697 -18.54 19.90 -42.01
C ILE A 697 -18.28 19.72 -43.51
N VAL A 698 -17.69 18.61 -43.94
CA VAL A 698 -17.44 18.31 -45.35
C VAL A 698 -18.75 18.28 -46.15
N LYS A 699 -19.81 17.69 -45.59
CA LYS A 699 -21.14 17.71 -46.22
C LYS A 699 -21.67 19.14 -46.37
N SER A 700 -21.51 20.00 -45.36
CA SER A 700 -21.91 21.41 -45.47
C SER A 700 -21.12 22.18 -46.54
N LEU A 701 -19.85 21.84 -46.76
CA LEU A 701 -19.00 22.47 -47.78
C LEU A 701 -19.44 22.12 -49.22
N HIS A 702 -20.16 21.02 -49.43
CA HIS A 702 -20.76 20.72 -50.73
C HIS A 702 -21.80 21.77 -51.14
N GLU A 703 -22.54 22.35 -50.19
CA GLU A 703 -23.61 23.32 -50.45
C GLU A 703 -23.10 24.76 -50.57
N LYS A 704 -21.90 25.05 -50.04
CA LYS A 704 -21.29 26.40 -50.08
C LYS A 704 -20.69 26.73 -51.44
N ASP A 705 -20.75 27.99 -51.84
CA ASP A 705 -20.09 28.44 -53.06
C ASP A 705 -18.59 28.74 -52.81
N ILE A 706 -17.82 28.91 -53.88
CA ILE A 706 -16.37 29.11 -53.81
C ILE A 706 -15.97 30.45 -53.17
N ASP A 707 -16.87 31.43 -53.24
CA ASP A 707 -16.73 32.81 -52.74
C ASP A 707 -17.31 33.00 -51.32
N ASP A 708 -17.80 31.92 -50.68
CA ASP A 708 -18.29 31.98 -49.30
C ASP A 708 -17.13 32.07 -48.29
N LEU A 709 -17.01 33.20 -47.58
CA LEU A 709 -15.96 33.43 -46.57
C LEU A 709 -15.94 32.37 -45.45
N SER A 710 -17.08 31.76 -45.12
CA SER A 710 -17.16 30.70 -44.10
C SER A 710 -16.52 29.38 -44.54
N THR A 711 -16.26 29.21 -45.84
CA THR A 711 -15.50 28.08 -46.41
C THR A 711 -14.08 28.05 -45.87
N LYS A 712 -13.40 29.20 -45.82
CA LYS A 712 -12.04 29.31 -45.30
C LYS A 712 -11.93 28.78 -43.87
N ASN A 713 -12.79 29.27 -42.98
CA ASN A 713 -12.80 28.82 -41.58
C ASN A 713 -13.04 27.29 -41.49
N SER A 714 -13.94 26.74 -42.30
CA SER A 714 -14.23 25.30 -42.28
C SER A 714 -13.03 24.47 -42.74
N LEU A 715 -12.35 24.88 -43.82
CA LEU A 715 -11.17 24.20 -44.35
C LEU A 715 -9.96 24.35 -43.42
N ASP A 716 -9.75 25.53 -42.82
CA ASP A 716 -8.70 25.77 -41.82
C ASP A 716 -8.85 24.84 -40.61
N LYS A 717 -10.09 24.65 -40.12
CA LYS A 717 -10.38 23.70 -39.02
C LYS A 717 -10.05 22.27 -39.40
N ILE A 718 -10.54 21.78 -40.54
CA ILE A 718 -10.30 20.40 -40.97
C ILE A 718 -8.79 20.18 -41.17
N LYS A 719 -8.09 21.14 -41.79
CA LYS A 719 -6.63 21.11 -41.97
C LYS A 719 -5.91 21.00 -40.64
N LEU A 720 -6.28 21.85 -39.67
CA LEU A 720 -5.66 21.86 -38.36
C LEU A 720 -5.90 20.54 -37.62
N VAL A 721 -7.12 20.01 -37.64
CA VAL A 721 -7.44 18.70 -37.05
C VAL A 721 -6.63 17.57 -37.71
N ALA A 722 -6.49 17.58 -39.04
CA ALA A 722 -5.76 16.54 -39.78
C ALA A 722 -4.26 16.45 -39.40
N ILE A 723 -3.65 17.56 -38.95
CA ILE A 723 -2.27 17.56 -38.46
C ILE A 723 -2.12 16.67 -37.22
N TYR A 724 -3.11 16.68 -36.33
CA TYR A 724 -3.07 15.96 -35.05
C TYR A 724 -3.78 14.61 -35.09
N PHE A 725 -4.69 14.42 -36.04
CA PHE A 725 -5.44 13.20 -36.27
C PHE A 725 -5.28 12.76 -37.73
N PRO A 726 -4.24 11.97 -38.04
CA PRO A 726 -3.88 11.62 -39.43
C PRO A 726 -5.01 10.95 -40.23
N ASP A 727 -5.91 10.23 -39.56
CA ASP A 727 -7.08 9.60 -40.19
C ASP A 727 -8.01 10.61 -40.91
N ILE A 728 -7.94 11.88 -40.52
CA ILE A 728 -8.73 12.98 -41.10
C ILE A 728 -8.11 13.58 -42.37
N ASP A 729 -6.83 13.31 -42.67
CA ASP A 729 -6.14 13.88 -43.84
C ASP A 729 -6.83 13.54 -45.17
N SER A 730 -7.34 12.32 -45.30
CA SER A 730 -8.12 11.90 -46.47
C SER A 730 -9.39 12.75 -46.68
N LYS A 731 -10.06 13.11 -45.58
CA LYS A 731 -11.26 13.96 -45.58
C LYS A 731 -10.93 15.41 -45.91
N TYR A 732 -9.81 15.91 -45.39
CA TYR A 732 -9.29 17.23 -45.76
C TYR A 732 -9.02 17.33 -47.26
N LYS A 733 -8.30 16.35 -47.83
CA LYS A 733 -8.02 16.30 -49.27
C LYS A 733 -9.28 16.23 -50.11
N ASN A 734 -10.27 15.44 -49.69
CA ASN A 734 -11.57 15.38 -50.35
C ASN A 734 -12.28 16.76 -50.30
N ALA A 735 -12.27 17.43 -49.15
CA ALA A 735 -12.83 18.78 -49.02
C ALA A 735 -12.17 19.78 -49.96
N CYS A 736 -10.84 19.77 -50.09
CA CYS A 736 -10.13 20.59 -51.07
C CYS A 736 -10.55 20.24 -52.51
N GLN A 737 -10.67 18.95 -52.84
CA GLN A 737 -11.06 18.50 -54.18
C GLN A 737 -12.45 19.00 -54.60
N ILE A 738 -13.40 19.12 -53.66
CA ILE A 738 -14.72 19.72 -53.92
C ILE A 738 -14.56 21.13 -54.50
N PHE A 739 -13.70 21.95 -53.88
CA PHE A 739 -13.49 23.33 -54.33
C PHE A 739 -12.60 23.43 -55.57
N SER A 740 -11.66 22.50 -55.77
CA SER A 740 -10.94 22.39 -57.06
C SER A 740 -11.90 22.13 -58.21
N ASN A 741 -12.87 21.22 -58.03
CA ASN A 741 -13.88 20.91 -59.04
C ASN A 741 -14.84 22.09 -59.28
N LYS A 742 -15.26 22.79 -58.21
CA LYS A 742 -16.10 23.99 -58.32
C LYS A 742 -15.38 25.12 -59.05
N HIS A 743 -14.10 25.34 -58.75
CA HIS A 743 -13.27 26.32 -59.46
C HIS A 743 -13.22 26.01 -60.97
N GLU A 744 -12.93 24.75 -61.33
CA GLU A 744 -12.87 24.34 -62.73
C GLU A 744 -14.24 24.47 -63.44
N PHE A 745 -15.34 24.19 -62.74
CA PHE A 745 -16.69 24.39 -63.25
C PHE A 745 -17.00 25.86 -63.52
N ILE A 746 -16.57 26.77 -62.64
CA ILE A 746 -16.74 28.22 -62.83
C ILE A 746 -15.93 28.70 -64.02
N VAL A 747 -14.67 28.26 -64.17
CA VAL A 747 -13.82 28.55 -65.35
C VAL A 747 -14.51 28.08 -66.64
N LYS A 748 -15.06 26.86 -66.67
CA LYS A 748 -15.81 26.33 -67.83
C LYS A 748 -17.08 27.12 -68.10
N SER A 749 -17.81 27.51 -67.06
CA SER A 749 -19.05 28.28 -67.17
C SER A 749 -18.79 29.70 -67.68
N PHE A 750 -17.70 30.34 -67.24
CA PHE A 750 -17.23 31.61 -67.79
C PHE A 750 -16.95 31.50 -69.30
N ASN A 751 -16.20 30.47 -69.73
CA ASN A 751 -15.92 30.27 -71.16
C ASN A 751 -17.19 30.08 -71.99
N LYS A 752 -18.19 29.38 -71.44
CA LYS A 752 -19.51 29.21 -72.09
C LYS A 752 -20.28 30.54 -72.16
N SER A 753 -20.27 31.34 -71.10
CA SER A 753 -20.93 32.66 -71.07
C SER A 753 -20.25 33.66 -72.01
N MET A 754 -18.93 33.57 -72.21
CA MET A 754 -18.20 34.32 -73.23
C MET A 754 -18.72 34.01 -74.64
N LEU A 755 -18.92 32.73 -74.98
CA LEU A 755 -19.48 32.34 -76.28
C LEU A 755 -20.93 32.83 -76.48
N GLN A 756 -21.69 32.92 -75.39
CA GLN A 756 -23.08 33.38 -75.40
C GLN A 756 -23.22 34.91 -75.25
N LYS A 757 -22.11 35.63 -75.06
CA LYS A 757 -22.05 37.08 -74.80
C LYS A 757 -22.91 37.53 -73.61
N ASN A 758 -23.08 36.69 -72.59
CA ASN A 758 -23.83 37.05 -71.38
C ASN A 758 -22.93 37.78 -70.37
N ILE A 759 -22.88 39.11 -70.49
CA ILE A 759 -21.98 39.98 -69.72
C ILE A 759 -22.19 39.90 -68.20
N ALA A 760 -23.44 39.85 -67.74
CA ALA A 760 -23.74 39.80 -66.31
C ALA A 760 -23.18 38.52 -65.65
N ASP A 761 -23.31 37.37 -66.32
CA ASP A 761 -22.75 36.11 -65.84
C ASP A 761 -21.22 36.10 -65.87
N ILE A 762 -20.61 36.64 -66.94
CA ILE A 762 -19.15 36.77 -67.08
C ILE A 762 -18.56 37.53 -65.88
N ILE A 763 -19.07 38.73 -65.60
CA ILE A 763 -18.58 39.58 -64.50
C ILE A 763 -18.76 38.86 -63.16
N ARG A 764 -19.92 38.23 -62.94
CA ARG A 764 -20.17 37.45 -61.73
C ARG A 764 -19.13 36.34 -61.54
N TYR A 765 -18.75 35.61 -62.60
CA TYR A 765 -17.74 34.55 -62.50
C TYR A 765 -16.34 35.10 -62.22
N ILE A 766 -15.95 36.24 -62.80
CA ILE A 766 -14.64 36.85 -62.55
C ILE A 766 -14.52 37.26 -61.08
N ILE A 767 -15.56 37.90 -60.52
CA ILE A 767 -15.59 38.28 -59.10
C ILE A 767 -15.46 37.05 -58.20
N LYS A 768 -16.25 36.00 -58.47
CA LYS A 768 -16.18 34.74 -57.71
C LYS A 768 -14.80 34.09 -57.72
N LEU A 769 -14.13 34.09 -58.87
CA LEU A 769 -12.78 33.52 -58.99
C LEU A 769 -11.75 34.34 -58.24
N ASN A 770 -11.89 35.67 -58.22
CA ASN A 770 -11.02 36.53 -57.42
C ASN A 770 -11.18 36.25 -55.92
N ASP A 771 -12.42 36.24 -55.43
CA ASP A 771 -12.71 36.01 -54.02
C ASP A 771 -12.22 34.62 -53.59
N ALA A 772 -12.40 33.61 -54.45
CA ALA A 772 -11.86 32.27 -54.28
C ALA A 772 -10.33 32.24 -54.08
N CYS A 773 -9.56 33.05 -54.82
CA CYS A 773 -8.11 33.13 -54.66
C CYS A 773 -7.70 33.54 -53.24
N THR A 774 -8.47 34.43 -52.60
CA THR A 774 -8.21 34.89 -51.23
C THR A 774 -8.73 33.93 -50.15
N ILE A 775 -9.88 33.30 -50.40
CA ILE A 775 -10.53 32.37 -49.48
C ILE A 775 -9.78 31.03 -49.42
N LEU A 776 -9.23 30.57 -50.55
CA LEU A 776 -8.64 29.24 -50.71
C LEU A 776 -7.10 29.23 -50.79
N GLU A 777 -6.44 30.38 -50.58
CA GLU A 777 -4.98 30.60 -50.74
C GLU A 777 -4.10 29.55 -50.04
N ASN A 778 -4.56 29.02 -48.89
CA ASN A 778 -3.82 28.06 -48.07
C ASN A 778 -4.31 26.60 -48.22
N HIS A 779 -5.25 26.36 -49.13
CA HIS A 779 -5.93 25.06 -49.29
C HIS A 779 -5.81 24.50 -50.71
N LEU A 780 -5.71 25.36 -51.72
CA LEU A 780 -5.46 25.00 -53.12
C LEU A 780 -4.14 25.60 -53.60
N ASP A 781 -3.68 25.15 -54.77
CA ASP A 781 -2.50 25.70 -55.42
C ASP A 781 -2.75 27.17 -55.82
N ARG A 782 -2.14 28.07 -55.05
CA ARG A 782 -2.26 29.52 -55.25
C ARG A 782 -1.79 29.96 -56.63
N GLU A 783 -0.69 29.38 -57.13
CA GLU A 783 -0.10 29.79 -58.41
C GLU A 783 -1.04 29.39 -59.55
N TYR A 784 -1.58 28.17 -59.48
CA TYR A 784 -2.59 27.69 -60.43
C TYR A 784 -3.85 28.56 -60.44
N MET A 785 -4.41 28.85 -59.27
CA MET A 785 -5.64 29.65 -59.12
C MET A 785 -5.44 31.08 -59.64
N THR A 786 -4.35 31.73 -59.22
CA THR A 786 -4.01 33.09 -59.65
C THR A 786 -3.81 33.16 -61.16
N ARG A 787 -3.07 32.19 -61.74
CA ARG A 787 -2.86 32.14 -63.19
C ARG A 787 -4.18 31.99 -63.95
N LYS A 788 -5.09 31.12 -63.50
CA LYS A 788 -6.38 30.91 -64.17
C LYS A 788 -7.28 32.14 -64.09
N TYR A 789 -7.28 32.81 -62.95
CA TYR A 789 -7.95 34.10 -62.78
C TYR A 789 -7.40 35.14 -63.77
N GLU A 790 -6.09 35.30 -63.86
CA GLU A 790 -5.45 36.26 -64.78
C GLU A 790 -5.71 35.92 -66.25
N GLU A 791 -5.65 34.64 -66.64
CA GLU A 791 -5.99 34.20 -68.01
C GLU A 791 -7.42 34.61 -68.39
N ILE A 792 -8.38 34.41 -67.48
CA ILE A 792 -9.79 34.78 -67.66
C ILE A 792 -9.96 36.30 -67.71
N LYS A 793 -9.29 37.03 -66.82
CA LYS A 793 -9.29 38.49 -66.79
C LYS A 793 -8.80 39.07 -68.11
N ILE A 794 -7.64 38.60 -68.61
CA ILE A 794 -7.06 39.05 -69.88
C ILE A 794 -8.00 38.74 -71.04
N TYR A 795 -8.57 37.52 -71.08
CA TYR A 795 -9.49 37.13 -72.16
C TYR A 795 -10.73 38.03 -72.21
N PHE A 796 -11.29 38.40 -71.06
CA PHE A 796 -12.42 39.33 -71.00
C PHE A 796 -12.04 40.76 -71.43
N LEU A 797 -10.88 41.27 -71.00
CA LEU A 797 -10.41 42.60 -71.41
C LEU A 797 -10.14 42.68 -72.92
N GLN A 798 -9.56 41.64 -73.51
CA GLN A 798 -9.36 41.55 -74.96
C GLN A 798 -10.69 41.58 -75.72
N TYR A 799 -11.71 40.87 -75.23
CA TYR A 799 -13.04 40.89 -75.81
C TYR A 799 -13.66 42.30 -75.81
N LEU A 800 -13.51 43.06 -74.72
CA LEU A 800 -13.98 44.45 -74.64
C LEU A 800 -13.22 45.35 -75.63
N HIS A 801 -11.88 45.22 -75.71
CA HIS A 801 -11.08 45.96 -76.70
C HIS A 801 -11.51 45.66 -78.14
N GLU A 802 -11.69 44.38 -78.49
CA GLU A 802 -12.15 44.00 -79.84
C GLU A 802 -13.52 44.57 -80.19
N LEU A 803 -14.42 44.73 -79.21
CA LEU A 803 -15.73 45.38 -79.44
C LEU A 803 -15.54 46.86 -79.81
N VAL A 804 -14.70 47.57 -79.07
CA VAL A 804 -14.39 48.99 -79.33
C VAL A 804 -13.70 49.16 -80.68
N GLU A 805 -12.70 48.32 -81.00
CA GLU A 805 -12.02 48.36 -82.32
C GLU A 805 -12.97 48.04 -83.49
N LYS A 806 -13.88 47.07 -83.33
CA LYS A 806 -14.88 46.77 -84.37
C LYS A 806 -15.83 47.93 -84.60
N LEU A 807 -16.19 48.65 -83.54
CA LEU A 807 -17.01 49.86 -83.62
C LEU A 807 -16.27 51.03 -84.27
N SER A 808 -15.04 51.32 -83.85
CA SER A 808 -14.24 52.39 -84.43
C SER A 808 -13.99 52.16 -85.93
N HIS A 809 -13.77 50.91 -86.34
CA HIS A 809 -13.68 50.54 -87.75
C HIS A 809 -15.01 50.74 -88.50
N ARG A 810 -16.16 50.39 -87.91
CA ARG A 810 -17.48 50.62 -88.54
C ARG A 810 -17.82 52.11 -88.67
N LEU A 811 -17.47 52.91 -87.66
CA LEU A 811 -17.70 54.36 -87.64
C LEU A 811 -16.85 55.13 -88.67
N SER A 812 -15.72 54.57 -89.12
CA SER A 812 -14.87 55.16 -90.15
C SER A 812 -15.32 54.86 -91.59
N GLN A 813 -16.38 54.08 -91.79
CA GLN A 813 -16.98 53.82 -93.10
C GLN A 813 -18.16 54.78 -93.34
N GLU A 814 -18.14 55.58 -94.41
CA GLU A 814 -19.02 56.74 -94.67
C GLU A 814 -20.53 56.45 -94.90
N ASN A 815 -21.04 55.24 -94.62
CA ASN A 815 -22.47 54.91 -94.76
C ASN A 815 -23.10 54.54 -93.40
N TYR A 816 -23.92 55.46 -92.89
CA TYR A 816 -24.65 55.29 -91.63
C TYR A 816 -25.94 54.49 -91.85
N GLU A 817 -25.87 53.17 -91.67
CA GLU A 817 -27.03 52.27 -91.68
C GLU A 817 -27.53 51.97 -90.26
N ASN A 818 -28.79 51.52 -90.13
CA ASN A 818 -29.40 51.13 -88.84
C ASN A 818 -28.56 50.11 -88.06
N GLU A 819 -27.77 49.27 -88.72
CA GLU A 819 -26.85 48.31 -88.10
C GLU A 819 -25.74 48.96 -87.24
N ILE A 820 -25.29 50.18 -87.57
CA ILE A 820 -24.27 50.90 -86.78
C ILE A 820 -24.88 51.43 -85.48
N ILE A 821 -26.13 51.93 -85.54
CA ILE A 821 -26.87 52.38 -84.36
C ILE A 821 -27.13 51.19 -83.42
N GLU A 822 -27.59 50.05 -83.96
CA GLU A 822 -27.77 48.82 -83.17
C GLU A 822 -26.46 48.33 -82.52
N SER A 823 -25.32 48.45 -83.22
CA SER A 823 -24.00 48.08 -82.69
C SER A 823 -23.52 49.03 -81.58
N LEU A 824 -23.81 50.33 -81.72
CA LEU A 824 -23.56 51.36 -80.71
C LEU A 824 -24.41 51.09 -79.46
N GLU A 825 -25.72 50.89 -79.63
CA GLU A 825 -26.63 50.56 -78.53
C GLU A 825 -26.22 49.27 -77.82
N GLU A 826 -25.80 48.25 -78.56
CA GLU A 826 -25.29 46.99 -77.99
C GLU A 826 -24.03 47.22 -77.15
N CYS A 827 -23.05 47.97 -77.65
CA CYS A 827 -21.80 48.21 -76.91
C CYS A 827 -21.98 49.18 -75.75
N THR A 828 -22.74 50.26 -75.92
CA THR A 828 -23.14 51.13 -74.81
C THR A 828 -23.84 50.32 -73.74
N ARG A 829 -24.78 49.41 -74.08
CA ARG A 829 -25.41 48.51 -73.11
C ARG A 829 -24.42 47.55 -72.45
N ILE A 830 -23.43 47.02 -73.16
CA ILE A 830 -22.40 46.13 -72.59
C ILE A 830 -21.51 46.89 -71.60
N PHE A 831 -21.01 48.06 -71.97
CA PHE A 831 -20.21 48.91 -71.09
C PHE A 831 -21.03 49.42 -69.91
N ASP A 832 -22.25 49.88 -70.15
CA ASP A 832 -23.19 50.27 -69.10
C ASP A 832 -23.49 49.10 -68.17
N THR A 833 -23.68 47.88 -68.66
CA THR A 833 -23.87 46.71 -67.78
C THR A 833 -22.59 46.40 -67.00
N THR A 834 -21.42 46.57 -67.62
CA THR A 834 -20.12 46.33 -66.99
C THR A 834 -19.79 47.36 -65.92
N ILE A 835 -20.23 48.61 -66.10
CA ILE A 835 -20.02 49.75 -65.21
C ILE A 835 -21.13 49.87 -64.15
N ASN A 836 -22.40 49.62 -64.52
CA ASN A 836 -23.60 49.77 -63.66
C ASN A 836 -23.92 48.55 -62.78
N ILE A 837 -23.25 47.41 -62.95
CA ILE A 837 -23.23 46.40 -61.88
C ILE A 837 -22.45 47.04 -60.72
N ALA A 838 -23.23 47.63 -59.82
CA ALA A 838 -23.08 48.92 -59.13
C ALA A 838 -21.76 49.26 -58.40
N THR A 839 -20.78 48.39 -58.30
CA THR A 839 -19.48 48.66 -57.68
C THR A 839 -18.62 47.42 -57.86
N LEU A 840 -17.59 47.53 -58.70
CA LEU A 840 -16.37 46.72 -58.62
C LEU A 840 -15.68 46.94 -57.25
N GLN A 841 -16.34 46.58 -56.15
CA GLN A 841 -15.89 46.80 -54.78
C GLN A 841 -14.50 46.19 -54.61
N SER A 842 -13.52 47.08 -54.39
CA SER A 842 -12.08 46.82 -54.20
C SER A 842 -11.22 46.44 -55.43
N ASN A 843 -11.20 47.31 -56.45
CA ASN A 843 -10.04 47.59 -57.33
C ASN A 843 -9.27 46.42 -58.00
N ILE A 844 -9.90 45.61 -58.85
CA ILE A 844 -9.13 44.65 -59.69
C ILE A 844 -9.40 44.76 -61.20
N LEU A 845 -10.59 45.18 -61.64
CA LEU A 845 -10.90 45.38 -63.08
C LEU A 845 -11.22 46.85 -63.44
N THR A 846 -11.56 47.70 -62.46
CA THR A 846 -12.09 49.05 -62.71
C THR A 846 -11.11 49.94 -63.48
N LYS A 847 -9.81 49.84 -63.20
CA LYS A 847 -8.80 50.65 -63.87
C LYS A 847 -8.66 50.28 -65.34
N ASP A 848 -8.63 48.98 -65.63
CA ASP A 848 -8.43 48.45 -66.98
C ASP A 848 -9.69 48.70 -67.83
N ILE A 849 -10.89 48.52 -67.26
CA ILE A 849 -12.17 48.78 -67.94
C ILE A 849 -12.40 50.27 -68.19
N ASN A 850 -12.06 51.15 -67.23
CA ASN A 850 -12.20 52.60 -67.42
C ASN A 850 -11.29 53.11 -68.53
N GLN A 851 -10.07 52.58 -68.67
CA GLN A 851 -9.18 52.95 -69.77
C GLN A 851 -9.80 52.58 -71.13
N ILE A 852 -10.37 51.39 -71.26
CA ILE A 852 -11.04 50.93 -72.49
C ILE A 852 -12.30 51.77 -72.78
N TYR A 853 -13.02 52.18 -71.73
CA TYR A 853 -14.20 53.02 -71.87
C TYR A 853 -13.86 54.47 -72.25
N GLU A 854 -12.73 55.02 -71.79
CA GLU A 854 -12.25 56.33 -72.26
C GLU A 854 -11.80 56.30 -73.73
N ASP A 855 -11.34 55.14 -74.21
CA ASP A 855 -10.98 54.92 -75.61
C ASP A 855 -12.20 54.69 -76.53
N PHE A 856 -13.37 54.34 -75.96
CA PHE A 856 -14.67 54.17 -76.62
C PHE A 856 -15.44 55.50 -76.72
#